data_AF-A0A6J7J578-F1
#
_entry.id   AF-A0A6J7J578-F1
#
_cell.length_a   1.000
_cell.length_b   1.000
_cell.length_c   1.000
_cell.angle_alpha   90.00
_cell.angle_beta   90.00
_cell.angle_gamma   90.00
#
_symmetry.space_group_name_H-M   'P 1'
#
loop_
_entity.id
_entity.type
_entity.pdbx_description
1 polymer ?
#
loop_
_entity_poly.entity_id
_entity_poly.type
_entity_poly.pdbx_seq_one_letter_code
_entity_poly.pdbx_strand_id
1 'polypeptide(L)'
;MPVVRQDSAVECGAASLTMILRYWGLDVPLAEVHERCNVGRDGANARDIAAAARSYGLQVSPHTVGLDELSEAPVPAILHWSFSHFVVLERFSVSHATIVDPGGGRREVTRRELSEQFTGILLGFAPGPGFAPEALEEDDPAWKVVARRALRGAGVRRLMVQILAISLLLQVLGLAVPLLTRAVVDEIVPQGLDSVMTTIGLGIAVLVLTVGVASYLRGLFLVLLQSRLDVRLMAGFFEHVLALPYRYFQERSTGDLLQRLSSNVEIRNILSSQILAGLLDGAMVIVYGVVLVVIDPIFGMAALVIGGIQVGLLVLTTPKMTMLVAEQLSEEARSQSFLVESLAGVATLKSSGSEDRALAHWMSLFTGQVHATMRQGRQQVLISGVTSTIQRFAPLVLLWIAADAALSGRLSLGSALALVSLGGLFLQPLGTLISSGQVLQQVGGHLDRIATVLRVDPEEQPGTRRATPDLQGGIRLEGVSFRYDPGGAWTLHDLHLDIAPGTRVALVGPTGSGKSTIVKLLLGFYVPEEGEVLVDGRPLSELDLRSYRSQLGVVMQDPRVFNTSIRRNIALHDPSLSVAQVERAAELAELADDIRRMPMGFETMVAEGGEALSGGQRQRLALARALVREPRLLVLDEATSSLDMATEARVAQHLREIRCTTVVIAHRLSTVADADVIVVLKDGGVVEQGDHRTLLAQDGVYAELVRGQMLQDTPS
;
A
#
# COMPACT_ATOMS: atom_id res chain seq x y z
N MET A 1 25.63 3.50 -9.99
CA MET A 1 24.31 2.93 -10.33
C MET A 1 23.21 3.57 -9.47
N PRO A 2 22.02 3.86 -10.02
CA PRO A 2 20.86 4.27 -9.22
C PRO A 2 20.37 3.11 -8.36
N VAL A 3 19.98 3.38 -7.12
CA VAL A 3 19.49 2.37 -6.18
C VAL A 3 17.97 2.27 -6.31
N VAL A 4 17.47 1.09 -6.64
CA VAL A 4 16.03 0.78 -6.62
C VAL A 4 15.77 -0.13 -5.42
N ARG A 5 14.83 0.25 -4.57
CA ARG A 5 14.42 -0.58 -3.43
C ARG A 5 13.28 -1.51 -3.85
N GLN A 6 13.27 -2.71 -3.30
CA GLN A 6 12.15 -3.64 -3.46
C GLN A 6 10.97 -3.21 -2.59
N ASP A 7 9.74 -3.33 -3.12
CA ASP A 7 8.51 -3.06 -2.37
C ASP A 7 8.06 -4.30 -1.58
N SER A 8 8.44 -5.50 -2.04
CA SER A 8 8.17 -6.78 -1.37
C SER A 8 9.42 -7.67 -1.32
N ALA A 9 9.42 -8.72 -0.48
CA ALA A 9 10.55 -9.65 -0.35
C ALA A 9 10.80 -10.46 -1.64
N VAL A 10 9.75 -10.70 -2.43
CA VAL A 10 9.80 -11.48 -3.68
C VAL A 10 10.36 -10.69 -4.87
N GLU A 11 10.50 -9.38 -4.74
CA GLU A 11 10.89 -8.46 -5.82
C GLU A 11 12.40 -8.23 -5.98
N CYS A 12 13.25 -8.86 -5.15
CA CYS A 12 14.69 -8.61 -5.16
C CYS A 12 15.33 -8.75 -6.55
N GLY A 13 14.92 -9.75 -7.33
CA GLY A 13 15.38 -9.97 -8.70
C GLY A 13 14.94 -8.86 -9.67
N ALA A 14 13.67 -8.46 -9.63
CA ALA A 14 13.13 -7.40 -10.47
C ALA A 14 13.75 -6.04 -10.14
N ALA A 15 13.92 -5.72 -8.86
CA ALA A 15 14.61 -4.50 -8.42
C ALA A 15 16.08 -4.50 -8.86
N SER A 16 16.77 -5.63 -8.75
CA SER A 16 18.14 -5.78 -9.25
C SER A 16 18.23 -5.55 -10.76
N LEU A 17 17.32 -6.14 -11.55
CA LEU A 17 17.27 -5.91 -12.99
C LEU A 17 16.95 -4.45 -13.34
N THR A 18 16.01 -3.82 -12.63
CA THR A 18 15.67 -2.41 -12.82
C THR A 18 16.89 -1.50 -12.61
N MET A 19 17.74 -1.81 -11.62
CA MET A 19 18.99 -1.08 -11.40
C MET A 19 19.97 -1.24 -12.56
N ILE A 20 20.07 -2.43 -13.15
CA ILE A 20 20.89 -2.71 -14.34
C ILE A 20 20.36 -1.96 -15.57
N LEU A 21 19.05 -2.01 -15.82
CA LEU A 21 18.42 -1.30 -16.95
C LEU A 21 18.68 0.22 -16.85
N ARG A 22 18.48 0.79 -15.66
CA ARG A 22 18.75 2.21 -15.39
C ARG A 22 20.23 2.57 -15.49
N TYR A 23 21.14 1.63 -15.17
CA TYR A 23 22.58 1.84 -15.38
C TYR A 23 22.92 2.03 -16.85
N TRP A 24 22.28 1.26 -17.73
CA TRP A 24 22.47 1.33 -19.18
C TRP A 24 21.61 2.41 -19.87
N GLY A 25 20.85 3.19 -19.09
CA GLY A 25 20.07 4.33 -19.60
C GLY A 25 18.64 4.01 -20.04
N LEU A 26 18.14 2.81 -19.73
CA LEU A 26 16.72 2.47 -19.89
C LEU A 26 16.03 2.60 -18.53
N ASP A 27 15.23 3.65 -18.36
CA ASP A 27 14.48 3.85 -17.12
C ASP A 27 13.13 3.15 -17.26
N VAL A 28 12.90 2.08 -16.50
CA VAL A 28 11.65 1.31 -16.52
C VAL A 28 11.09 1.27 -15.09
N PRO A 29 9.77 1.43 -14.88
CA PRO A 29 9.17 1.31 -13.55
C PRO A 29 9.37 -0.10 -12.99
N LEU A 30 9.64 -0.20 -11.68
CA LEU A 30 9.80 -1.50 -11.01
C LEU A 30 8.58 -2.42 -11.20
N ALA A 31 7.37 -1.87 -11.24
CA ALA A 31 6.14 -2.63 -11.45
C ALA A 31 6.13 -3.35 -12.82
N GLU A 32 6.59 -2.68 -13.88
CA GLU A 32 6.69 -3.30 -15.21
C GLU A 32 7.78 -4.36 -15.23
N VAL A 33 8.93 -4.10 -14.62
CA VAL A 33 10.01 -5.11 -14.52
C VAL A 33 9.57 -6.30 -13.68
N HIS A 34 8.79 -6.08 -12.62
CA HIS A 34 8.20 -7.14 -11.79
C HIS A 34 7.28 -8.03 -12.63
N GLU A 35 6.39 -7.44 -13.42
CA GLU A 35 5.48 -8.17 -14.31
C GLU A 35 6.26 -8.93 -15.38
N ARG A 36 7.26 -8.32 -16.02
CA ARG A 36 8.09 -8.99 -17.05
C ARG A 36 9.01 -10.07 -16.50
N CYS A 37 9.48 -9.92 -15.27
CA CYS A 37 10.21 -10.97 -14.55
C CYS A 37 9.29 -12.11 -14.11
N ASN A 38 7.97 -12.02 -14.35
CA ASN A 38 6.98 -12.99 -13.89
C ASN A 38 7.13 -13.29 -12.39
N VAL A 39 7.42 -12.26 -11.59
CA VAL A 39 7.64 -12.44 -10.15
C VAL A 39 6.36 -13.01 -9.54
N GLY A 40 6.51 -14.22 -9.00
CA GLY A 40 5.42 -14.98 -8.44
C GLY A 40 5.33 -14.89 -6.93
N ARG A 41 4.50 -15.76 -6.35
CA ARG A 41 4.47 -15.98 -4.89
C ARG A 41 5.84 -16.37 -4.33
N ASP A 42 6.61 -17.15 -5.08
CA ASP A 42 7.89 -17.70 -4.65
C ASP A 42 9.10 -16.83 -5.06
N GLY A 43 8.86 -15.66 -5.67
CA GLY A 43 9.91 -14.79 -6.21
C GLY A 43 10.20 -15.04 -7.69
N ALA A 44 11.31 -14.46 -8.17
CA ALA A 44 11.81 -14.68 -9.52
C ALA A 44 13.10 -15.50 -9.49
N ASN A 45 13.23 -16.47 -10.39
CA ASN A 45 14.47 -17.23 -10.52
C ASN A 45 15.46 -16.49 -11.44
N ALA A 46 16.74 -16.90 -11.39
CA ALA A 46 17.77 -16.34 -12.26
C ALA A 46 17.43 -16.48 -13.77
N ARG A 47 16.69 -17.52 -14.14
CA ARG A 47 16.19 -17.74 -15.50
C ARG A 47 15.17 -16.68 -15.92
N ASP A 48 14.26 -16.30 -15.01
CA ASP A 48 13.20 -15.34 -15.29
C ASP A 48 13.79 -13.93 -15.42
N ILE A 49 14.73 -13.58 -14.53
CA ILE A 49 15.51 -12.34 -14.62
C ILE A 49 16.25 -12.27 -15.96
N ALA A 50 16.89 -13.36 -16.38
CA ALA A 50 17.59 -13.42 -17.67
C ALA A 50 16.64 -13.31 -18.88
N ALA A 51 15.45 -13.93 -18.80
CA ALA A 51 14.44 -13.83 -19.86
C ALA A 51 13.89 -12.41 -19.97
N ALA A 52 13.56 -11.78 -18.85
CA ALA A 52 13.10 -10.40 -18.79
C ALA A 52 14.15 -9.44 -19.34
N ALA A 53 15.41 -9.58 -18.92
CA ALA A 53 16.51 -8.75 -19.43
C ALA A 53 16.68 -8.86 -20.96
N ARG A 54 16.54 -10.07 -21.53
CA ARG A 54 16.57 -10.27 -22.99
C ARG A 54 15.40 -9.60 -23.70
N SER A 55 14.22 -9.56 -23.08
CA SER A 55 13.04 -8.88 -23.64
C SER A 55 13.25 -7.36 -23.78
N TYR A 56 14.11 -6.77 -22.96
CA TYR A 56 14.53 -5.37 -23.05
C TYR A 56 15.73 -5.15 -23.99
N GLY A 57 16.19 -6.20 -24.69
CA GLY A 57 17.32 -6.12 -25.63
C GLY A 57 18.70 -6.25 -24.99
N LEU A 58 18.81 -6.58 -23.70
CA LEU A 58 20.11 -6.89 -23.08
C LEU A 58 20.59 -8.29 -23.48
N GLN A 59 21.89 -8.42 -23.76
CA GLN A 59 22.58 -9.69 -23.79
C GLN A 59 22.88 -10.13 -22.36
N VAL A 60 22.47 -11.34 -22.01
CA VAL A 60 22.65 -11.91 -20.68
C VAL A 60 23.57 -13.11 -20.75
N SER A 61 24.65 -13.07 -19.96
CA SER A 61 25.62 -14.15 -19.83
C SER A 61 25.51 -14.75 -18.42
N PRO A 62 24.75 -15.85 -18.25
CA PRO A 62 24.69 -16.55 -16.97
C PRO A 62 25.98 -17.35 -16.77
N HIS A 63 26.63 -17.17 -15.62
CA HIS A 63 27.84 -17.88 -15.26
C HIS A 63 27.70 -18.54 -13.88
N THR A 64 28.27 -19.73 -13.76
CA THR A 64 28.53 -20.37 -12.46
C THR A 64 30.01 -20.20 -12.18
N VAL A 65 30.36 -19.28 -11.27
CA VAL A 65 31.75 -18.85 -11.03
C VAL A 65 32.17 -19.05 -9.58
N GLY A 66 33.44 -19.37 -9.38
CA GLY A 66 34.07 -19.33 -8.06
C GLY A 66 34.38 -17.91 -7.59
N LEU A 67 34.70 -17.74 -6.31
CA LEU A 67 35.08 -16.44 -5.74
C LEU A 67 36.31 -15.79 -6.38
N ASP A 68 37.22 -16.59 -6.93
CA ASP A 68 38.46 -16.07 -7.53
C ASP A 68 38.21 -15.52 -8.95
N GLU A 69 37.25 -16.09 -9.67
CA GLU A 69 36.81 -15.69 -11.02
C GLU A 69 35.89 -14.45 -10.99
N LEU A 70 35.32 -14.13 -9.82
CA LEU A 70 34.50 -12.92 -9.59
C LEU A 70 35.27 -11.61 -9.87
N SER A 71 36.60 -11.65 -9.82
CA SER A 71 37.46 -10.51 -10.14
C SER A 71 37.50 -10.16 -11.63
N GLU A 72 37.19 -11.12 -12.50
CA GLU A 72 37.14 -10.96 -13.96
C GLU A 72 35.71 -10.77 -14.48
N ALA A 73 34.71 -10.81 -13.59
CA ALA A 73 33.32 -10.71 -13.96
C ALA A 73 32.95 -9.30 -14.46
N PRO A 74 32.06 -9.19 -15.47
CA PRO A 74 31.59 -7.89 -15.95
C PRO A 74 30.75 -7.21 -14.86
N VAL A 75 31.04 -5.93 -14.58
CA VAL A 75 30.25 -5.10 -13.67
C VAL A 75 29.47 -4.02 -14.45
N PRO A 76 28.20 -3.72 -14.10
CA PRO A 76 27.44 -4.31 -12.99
C PRO A 76 26.83 -5.68 -13.34
N ALA A 77 26.77 -6.58 -12.35
CA ALA A 77 26.22 -7.93 -12.47
C ALA A 77 25.25 -8.25 -11.34
N ILE A 78 24.31 -9.17 -11.55
CA ILE A 78 23.41 -9.67 -10.50
C ILE A 78 23.99 -10.95 -9.91
N LEU A 79 24.10 -10.99 -8.58
CA LEU A 79 24.56 -12.15 -7.82
C LEU A 79 23.38 -12.76 -7.08
N HIS A 80 23.32 -14.10 -7.07
CA HIS A 80 22.40 -14.81 -6.18
C HIS A 80 23.04 -15.02 -4.80
N TRP A 81 22.30 -14.64 -3.78
CA TRP A 81 22.80 -14.31 -2.44
C TRP A 81 22.01 -15.08 -1.37
N SER A 82 22.72 -15.79 -0.50
CA SER A 82 22.18 -16.59 0.62
C SER A 82 21.03 -17.53 0.23
N PHE A 83 21.07 -18.08 -1.00
CA PHE A 83 20.07 -18.97 -1.58
C PHE A 83 18.62 -18.48 -1.59
N SER A 84 18.39 -17.20 -1.33
CA SER A 84 17.04 -16.64 -1.13
C SER A 84 16.91 -15.18 -1.60
N HIS A 85 17.97 -14.58 -2.13
CA HIS A 85 18.00 -13.15 -2.45
C HIS A 85 18.86 -12.85 -3.69
N PHE A 86 18.60 -11.71 -4.34
CA PHE A 86 19.43 -11.20 -5.43
C PHE A 86 20.00 -9.83 -5.07
N VAL A 87 21.29 -9.61 -5.35
CA VAL A 87 21.99 -8.34 -5.12
C VAL A 87 22.77 -7.93 -6.36
N VAL A 88 22.99 -6.64 -6.54
CA VAL A 88 23.78 -6.13 -7.67
C VAL A 88 25.22 -5.86 -7.24
N LEU A 89 26.19 -6.48 -7.90
CA LEU A 89 27.60 -6.17 -7.77
C LEU A 89 27.93 -4.90 -8.57
N GLU A 90 28.35 -3.84 -7.88
CA GLU A 90 28.73 -2.57 -8.50
C GLU A 90 30.23 -2.46 -8.71
N ARG A 91 31.03 -2.89 -7.72
CA ARG A 91 32.50 -2.89 -7.78
C ARG A 91 33.07 -4.05 -6.98
N PHE A 92 34.20 -4.57 -7.42
CA PHE A 92 34.96 -5.59 -6.70
C PHE A 92 36.42 -5.14 -6.55
N SER A 93 37.00 -5.38 -5.37
CA SER A 93 38.40 -5.13 -5.03
C SER A 93 38.99 -6.38 -4.36
N VAL A 94 40.31 -6.42 -4.18
CA VAL A 94 41.02 -7.60 -3.65
C VAL A 94 40.50 -8.04 -2.26
N SER A 95 40.03 -7.08 -1.46
CA SER A 95 39.57 -7.31 -0.07
C SER A 95 38.09 -7.02 0.19
N HIS A 96 37.43 -6.22 -0.65
CA HIS A 96 36.05 -5.75 -0.43
C HIS A 96 35.26 -5.73 -1.75
N ALA A 97 33.95 -5.92 -1.66
CA ALA A 97 33.03 -5.73 -2.77
C ALA A 97 31.95 -4.70 -2.40
N THR A 98 31.62 -3.82 -3.33
CA THR A 98 30.49 -2.90 -3.20
C THR A 98 29.29 -3.56 -3.87
N ILE A 99 28.29 -3.90 -3.06
CA ILE A 99 27.02 -4.44 -3.52
C ILE A 99 25.90 -3.44 -3.27
N VAL A 100 24.90 -3.47 -4.15
CA VAL A 100 23.64 -2.76 -3.97
C VAL A 100 22.57 -3.82 -3.73
N ASP A 101 22.13 -3.88 -2.48
CA ASP A 101 21.08 -4.77 -2.01
C ASP A 101 19.72 -4.08 -2.22
N PRO A 102 18.78 -4.65 -2.98
CA PRO A 102 17.44 -4.10 -3.14
C PRO A 102 16.69 -3.88 -1.82
N GLY A 103 16.95 -4.70 -0.79
CA GLY A 103 16.37 -4.55 0.54
C GLY A 103 17.21 -3.68 1.48
N GLY A 104 18.54 -3.71 1.36
CA GLY A 104 19.47 -3.05 2.30
C GLY A 104 20.11 -1.75 1.80
N GLY A 105 19.96 -1.43 0.52
CA GLY A 105 20.69 -0.35 -0.15
C GLY A 105 22.15 -0.69 -0.46
N ARG A 106 22.95 0.33 -0.77
CA ARG A 106 24.37 0.18 -1.09
C ARG A 106 25.18 -0.13 0.18
N ARG A 107 25.94 -1.23 0.17
CA ARG A 107 26.84 -1.62 1.26
C ARG A 107 28.16 -2.18 0.75
N GLU A 108 29.21 -2.02 1.56
CA GLU A 108 30.48 -2.70 1.35
C GLU A 108 30.49 -4.00 2.15
N VAL A 109 30.83 -5.11 1.48
CA VAL A 109 30.95 -6.43 2.09
C VAL A 109 32.39 -6.90 2.04
N THR A 110 32.82 -7.57 3.09
CA THR A 110 34.16 -8.18 3.16
C THR A 110 34.22 -9.43 2.28
N ARG A 111 35.42 -9.80 1.81
CA ARG A 111 35.61 -11.05 1.03
C ARG A 111 35.11 -12.30 1.76
N ARG A 112 35.20 -12.33 3.10
CA ARG A 112 34.67 -13.43 3.93
C ARG A 112 33.15 -13.51 3.87
N GLU A 113 32.47 -12.39 4.06
CA GLU A 113 31.00 -12.32 3.97
C GLU A 113 30.53 -12.68 2.56
N LEU A 114 31.22 -12.19 1.53
CA LEU A 114 30.95 -12.56 0.14
C LEU A 114 31.08 -14.07 -0.06
N SER A 115 32.09 -14.71 0.54
CA SER A 115 32.27 -16.17 0.41
C SER A 115 31.22 -17.01 1.14
N GLU A 116 30.66 -16.50 2.23
CA GLU A 116 29.63 -17.19 3.00
C GLU A 116 28.25 -17.07 2.34
N GLN A 117 27.99 -15.95 1.64
CA GLN A 117 26.66 -15.62 1.12
C GLN A 117 26.53 -15.78 -0.40
N PHE A 118 27.62 -15.71 -1.17
CA PHE A 118 27.56 -15.91 -2.62
C PHE A 118 27.34 -17.38 -2.96
N THR A 119 26.30 -17.66 -3.74
CA THR A 119 25.91 -19.04 -4.08
C THR A 119 26.61 -19.62 -5.31
N GLY A 120 27.42 -18.81 -6.02
CA GLY A 120 28.09 -19.21 -7.26
C GLY A 120 27.38 -18.78 -8.54
N ILE A 121 26.14 -18.25 -8.47
CA ILE A 121 25.37 -17.84 -9.65
C ILE A 121 25.54 -16.33 -9.89
N LEU A 122 26.04 -15.99 -11.07
CA LEU A 122 26.24 -14.62 -11.55
C LEU A 122 25.54 -14.41 -12.89
N LEU A 123 24.83 -13.29 -13.05
CA LEU A 123 24.26 -12.84 -14.31
C LEU A 123 24.99 -11.57 -14.77
N GLY A 124 25.75 -11.69 -15.87
CA GLY A 124 26.38 -10.55 -16.53
C GLY A 124 25.47 -9.96 -17.61
N PHE A 125 25.51 -8.64 -17.78
CA PHE A 125 24.64 -7.91 -18.72
C PHE A 125 25.45 -7.00 -19.63
N ALA A 126 25.12 -7.00 -20.92
CA ALA A 126 25.64 -6.06 -21.90
C ALA A 126 24.52 -5.57 -22.84
N PRO A 127 24.55 -4.32 -23.32
CA PRO A 127 23.56 -3.84 -24.28
C PRO A 127 23.70 -4.58 -25.62
N GLY A 128 22.60 -5.18 -26.09
CA GLY A 128 22.52 -5.83 -27.39
C GLY A 128 22.12 -4.88 -28.52
N PRO A 129 22.10 -5.35 -29.79
CA PRO A 129 21.74 -4.53 -30.94
C PRO A 129 20.28 -4.03 -30.94
N GLY A 130 19.40 -4.66 -30.15
CA GLY A 130 18.01 -4.23 -29.95
C GLY A 130 17.79 -3.38 -28.69
N PHE A 131 18.84 -3.05 -27.94
CA PHE A 131 18.74 -2.21 -26.75
C PHE A 131 18.67 -0.73 -27.17
N ALA A 132 17.48 -0.13 -27.06
CA ALA A 132 17.28 1.29 -27.27
C ALA A 132 17.15 1.99 -25.92
N PRO A 133 18.07 2.90 -25.54
CA PRO A 133 17.88 3.73 -24.35
C PRO A 133 16.71 4.68 -24.62
N GLU A 134 15.57 4.37 -24.02
CA GLU A 134 14.36 5.21 -24.06
C GLU A 134 14.19 5.84 -22.69
N ALA A 135 14.09 7.18 -22.67
CA ALA A 135 13.70 7.90 -21.46
C ALA A 135 12.18 7.74 -21.30
N LEU A 136 11.75 7.32 -20.12
CA LEU A 136 10.33 7.25 -19.75
C LEU A 136 9.54 8.46 -20.27
N GLU A 137 8.39 8.21 -20.89
CA GLU A 137 7.26 9.11 -20.67
C GLU A 137 7.02 9.12 -19.16
N GLU A 138 7.41 10.20 -18.48
CA GLU A 138 7.19 10.32 -17.04
C GLU A 138 5.69 10.16 -16.77
N ASP A 139 5.31 9.00 -16.23
CA ASP A 139 4.04 8.84 -15.52
C ASP A 139 3.81 10.06 -14.63
N ASP A 140 2.58 10.55 -14.58
CA ASP A 140 2.22 11.70 -13.74
C ASP A 140 2.85 11.50 -12.34
N PRO A 141 3.77 12.39 -11.90
CA PRO A 141 4.50 12.17 -10.65
C PRO A 141 3.52 11.96 -9.49
N ALA A 142 3.86 11.07 -8.56
CA ALA A 142 2.97 10.58 -7.50
C ALA A 142 2.12 11.67 -6.83
N TRP A 143 2.71 12.84 -6.59
CA TRP A 143 2.03 13.99 -6.01
C TRP A 143 0.90 14.56 -6.88
N LYS A 144 1.00 14.52 -8.21
CA LYS A 144 -0.05 14.97 -9.14
C LYS A 144 -1.28 14.07 -9.08
N VAL A 145 -1.09 12.76 -9.00
CA VAL A 145 -2.20 11.79 -8.88
C VAL A 145 -3.00 12.07 -7.61
N VAL A 146 -2.31 12.21 -6.47
CA VAL A 146 -2.91 12.52 -5.17
C VAL A 146 -3.56 13.92 -5.19
N ALA A 147 -2.88 14.93 -5.72
CA ALA A 147 -3.39 16.30 -5.79
C ALA A 147 -4.65 16.41 -6.69
N ARG A 148 -4.67 15.74 -7.84
CA ARG A 148 -5.82 15.73 -8.76
C ARG A 148 -7.04 15.09 -8.11
N ARG A 149 -6.86 14.02 -7.32
CA ARG A 149 -7.94 13.40 -6.52
C ARG A 149 -8.40 14.30 -5.38
N ALA A 150 -7.48 14.96 -4.67
CA ALA A 150 -7.80 15.89 -3.58
C ALA A 150 -8.60 17.12 -4.04
N LEU A 151 -8.21 17.73 -5.17
CA LEU A 151 -8.74 19.02 -5.66
C LEU A 151 -10.10 18.92 -6.36
N ARG A 152 -10.55 17.73 -6.78
CA ARG A 152 -11.74 17.56 -7.64
C ARG A 152 -13.09 17.74 -6.96
N GLY A 153 -13.18 17.72 -5.63
CA GLY A 153 -14.50 17.67 -5.00
C GLY A 153 -15.12 19.04 -4.68
N ALA A 154 -16.45 19.07 -4.73
CA ALA A 154 -17.28 20.25 -4.53
C ALA A 154 -16.89 21.03 -3.26
N GLY A 155 -16.77 22.35 -3.38
CA GLY A 155 -16.51 23.26 -2.27
C GLY A 155 -15.05 23.42 -1.83
N VAL A 156 -14.11 22.57 -2.25
CA VAL A 156 -12.67 22.76 -1.92
C VAL A 156 -12.11 24.01 -2.56
N ARG A 157 -12.37 24.20 -3.87
CA ARG A 157 -11.95 25.41 -4.60
C ARG A 157 -12.49 26.70 -3.97
N ARG A 158 -13.73 26.68 -3.49
CA ARG A 158 -14.35 27.85 -2.82
C ARG A 158 -13.64 28.19 -1.51
N LEU A 159 -13.35 27.18 -0.67
CA LEU A 159 -12.62 27.37 0.58
C LEU A 159 -11.20 27.88 0.33
N MET A 160 -10.49 27.32 -0.66
CA MET A 160 -9.15 27.80 -1.03
C MET A 160 -9.15 29.28 -1.45
N VAL A 161 -10.13 29.71 -2.26
CA VAL A 161 -10.27 31.12 -2.66
C VAL A 161 -10.56 32.01 -1.45
N GLN A 162 -11.43 31.58 -0.52
CA GLN A 162 -11.73 32.33 0.70
C GLN A 162 -10.49 32.47 1.61
N ILE A 163 -9.73 31.38 1.78
CA ILE A 163 -8.47 31.39 2.55
C ILE A 163 -7.45 32.32 1.90
N LEU A 164 -7.29 32.25 0.57
CA LEU A 164 -6.39 33.12 -0.17
C LEU A 164 -6.79 34.60 -0.03
N ALA A 165 -8.08 34.91 -0.13
CA ALA A 165 -8.60 36.27 0.02
C ALA A 165 -8.36 36.82 1.44
N ILE A 166 -8.63 36.04 2.49
CA ILE A 166 -8.35 36.46 3.88
C ILE A 166 -6.84 36.60 4.12
N SER A 167 -6.02 35.72 3.54
CA SER A 167 -4.56 35.80 3.65
C SER A 167 -4.03 37.07 2.98
N LEU A 168 -4.55 37.43 1.81
CA LEU A 168 -4.21 38.68 1.14
C LEU A 168 -4.67 39.91 1.94
N LEU A 169 -5.85 39.85 2.58
CA LEU A 169 -6.31 40.92 3.48
C LEU A 169 -5.35 41.10 4.67
N LEU A 170 -4.98 40.00 5.34
CA LEU A 170 -4.02 40.02 6.45
C LEU A 170 -2.68 40.63 6.02
N GLN A 171 -2.23 40.31 4.81
CA GLN A 171 -1.00 40.84 4.24
C GLN A 171 -1.04 42.37 4.03
N VAL A 172 -2.13 42.87 3.45
CA VAL A 172 -2.34 44.30 3.24
C VAL A 172 -2.42 45.03 4.57
N LEU A 173 -3.12 44.47 5.56
CA LEU A 173 -3.18 45.01 6.92
C LEU A 173 -1.81 44.97 7.61
N GLY A 174 -0.98 43.96 7.32
CA GLY A 174 0.39 43.84 7.84
C GLY A 174 1.33 44.97 7.39
N LEU A 175 1.12 45.53 6.19
CA LEU A 175 1.89 46.68 5.70
C LEU A 175 1.65 47.96 6.52
N ALA A 176 0.58 48.02 7.31
CA ALA A 176 0.33 49.15 8.20
C ALA A 176 1.45 49.33 9.23
N VAL A 177 2.08 48.25 9.71
CA VAL A 177 3.13 48.34 10.74
C VAL A 177 4.35 49.12 10.24
N PRO A 178 5.01 48.75 9.12
CA PRO A 178 6.11 49.55 8.55
C PRO A 178 5.73 51.02 8.27
N LEU A 179 4.54 51.27 7.74
CA LEU A 179 4.08 52.61 7.40
C LEU A 179 3.87 53.47 8.66
N LEU A 180 3.27 52.90 9.70
CA LEU A 180 3.08 53.57 10.99
C LEU A 180 4.41 53.81 11.69
N THR A 181 5.35 52.85 11.65
CA THR A 181 6.70 53.04 12.22
C THR A 181 7.41 54.21 11.55
N ARG A 182 7.36 54.30 10.22
CA ARG A 182 7.93 55.44 9.49
C ARG A 182 7.27 56.77 9.89
N ALA A 183 5.93 56.83 9.88
CA ALA A 183 5.20 58.05 10.21
C ALA A 183 5.45 58.53 11.65
N VAL A 184 5.49 57.60 12.61
CA VAL A 184 5.76 57.92 14.01
C VAL A 184 7.17 58.49 14.19
N VAL A 185 8.17 57.85 13.60
CA VAL A 185 9.58 58.23 13.80
C VAL A 185 9.97 59.48 13.02
N ASP A 186 9.54 59.62 11.76
CA ASP A 186 9.96 60.72 10.90
C ASP A 186 9.08 61.98 11.03
N GLU A 187 7.78 61.83 11.32
CA GLU A 187 6.84 62.98 11.31
C GLU A 187 6.36 63.35 12.71
N ILE A 188 5.97 62.38 13.55
CA ILE A 188 5.21 62.66 14.78
C ILE A 188 6.11 62.96 15.98
N VAL A 189 7.13 62.12 16.21
CA VAL A 189 8.08 62.31 17.33
C VAL A 189 8.83 63.64 17.21
N PRO A 190 9.35 64.05 16.03
CA PRO A 190 10.03 65.33 15.89
C PRO A 190 9.12 66.56 16.09
N GLN A 191 7.83 66.44 15.79
CA GLN A 191 6.86 67.54 15.89
C GLN A 191 6.14 67.63 17.25
N GLY A 192 6.31 66.66 18.15
CA GLY A 192 5.73 66.69 19.50
C GLY A 192 4.19 66.66 19.52
N LEU A 193 3.56 65.95 18.57
CA LEU A 193 2.10 65.93 18.40
C LEU A 193 1.39 64.94 19.35
N ASP A 194 1.32 65.25 20.64
CA ASP A 194 0.74 64.38 21.68
C ASP A 194 -0.74 64.01 21.43
N SER A 195 -1.53 64.92 20.84
CA SER A 195 -2.95 64.67 20.54
C SER A 195 -3.14 63.59 19.45
N VAL A 196 -2.20 63.46 18.51
CA VAL A 196 -2.25 62.49 17.41
C VAL A 196 -1.95 61.07 17.91
N MET A 197 -1.18 60.93 19.01
CA MET A 197 -0.85 59.62 19.60
C MET A 197 -2.07 58.85 20.08
N THR A 198 -3.08 59.54 20.64
CA THR A 198 -4.33 58.88 21.07
C THR A 198 -5.13 58.31 19.89
N THR A 199 -5.15 59.02 18.77
CA THR A 199 -5.82 58.60 17.53
C THR A 199 -5.11 57.40 16.90
N ILE A 200 -3.77 57.42 16.89
CA ILE A 200 -2.96 56.29 16.42
C ILE A 200 -3.12 55.07 17.33
N GLY A 201 -3.18 55.26 18.65
CA GLY A 201 -3.45 54.18 19.60
C GLY A 201 -4.81 53.49 19.34
N LEU A 202 -5.86 54.27 19.08
CA LEU A 202 -7.17 53.74 18.69
C LEU A 202 -7.10 53.00 17.33
N GLY A 203 -6.39 53.57 16.35
CA GLY A 203 -6.17 52.93 15.05
C GLY A 203 -5.43 51.58 15.16
N ILE A 204 -4.40 51.50 16.00
CA ILE A 204 -3.68 50.25 16.30
C ILE A 204 -4.62 49.24 16.97
N ALA A 205 -5.46 49.66 17.93
CA ALA A 205 -6.41 48.76 18.58
C ALA A 205 -7.41 48.15 17.57
N VAL A 206 -7.93 48.96 16.65
CA VAL A 206 -8.82 48.50 15.57
C VAL A 206 -8.07 47.56 14.61
N LEU A 207 -6.84 47.88 14.25
CA LEU A 207 -6.00 47.04 13.39
C LEU A 207 -5.74 45.68 14.04
N VAL A 208 -5.34 45.64 15.31
CA VAL A 208 -5.10 44.42 16.08
C VAL A 208 -6.37 43.56 16.14
N LEU A 209 -7.52 44.16 16.43
CA LEU A 209 -8.80 43.44 16.44
C LEU A 209 -9.14 42.85 15.06
N THR A 210 -8.96 43.65 13.99
CA THR A 210 -9.25 43.21 12.62
C THR A 210 -8.33 42.07 12.19
N VAL A 211 -7.03 42.18 12.47
CA VAL A 211 -6.04 41.11 12.21
C VAL A 211 -6.38 39.87 13.03
N GLY A 212 -6.77 40.01 14.29
CA GLY A 212 -7.18 38.89 15.15
C GLY A 212 -8.40 38.15 14.60
N VAL A 213 -9.45 38.86 14.23
CA VAL A 213 -10.67 38.28 13.64
C VAL A 213 -10.37 37.62 12.29
N ALA A 214 -9.63 38.30 11.40
CA ALA A 214 -9.27 37.74 10.11
C ALA A 214 -8.38 36.49 10.25
N SER A 215 -7.44 36.48 11.20
CA SER A 215 -6.60 35.32 11.50
C SER A 215 -7.42 34.14 12.03
N TYR A 216 -8.39 34.40 12.91
CA TYR A 216 -9.32 33.38 13.41
C TYR A 216 -10.17 32.78 12.29
N LEU A 217 -10.75 33.62 11.42
CA LEU A 217 -11.55 33.17 10.27
C LEU A 217 -10.71 32.37 9.28
N ARG A 218 -9.48 32.80 9.00
CA ARG A 218 -8.53 32.03 8.18
C ARG A 218 -8.27 30.66 8.79
N GLY A 219 -8.02 30.60 10.10
CA GLY A 219 -7.82 29.35 10.83
C GLY A 219 -9.03 28.41 10.76
N LEU A 220 -10.24 28.93 10.96
CA LEU A 220 -11.48 28.15 10.87
C LEU A 220 -11.67 27.55 9.47
N PHE A 221 -11.47 28.33 8.41
CA PHE A 221 -11.58 27.83 7.04
C PHE A 221 -10.50 26.81 6.69
N LEU A 222 -9.29 26.97 7.24
CA LEU A 222 -8.23 25.98 7.08
C LEU A 222 -8.64 24.64 7.70
N VAL A 223 -9.16 24.63 8.94
CA VAL A 223 -9.65 23.40 9.61
C VAL A 223 -10.79 22.74 8.81
N LEU A 224 -11.75 23.52 8.31
CA LEU A 224 -12.83 22.99 7.48
C LEU A 224 -12.34 22.37 6.17
N LEU A 225 -11.31 22.97 5.56
CA LEU A 225 -10.69 22.42 4.38
C LEU A 225 -9.92 21.13 4.67
N GLN A 226 -9.14 21.10 5.76
CA GLN A 226 -8.42 19.91 6.23
C GLN A 226 -9.37 18.73 6.44
N SER A 227 -10.45 18.92 7.21
CA SER A 227 -11.44 17.87 7.46
C SER A 227 -12.04 17.27 6.18
N ARG A 228 -12.31 18.11 5.15
CA ARG A 228 -12.83 17.63 3.85
C ARG A 228 -11.80 16.86 3.04
N LEU A 229 -10.53 17.27 3.09
CA LEU A 229 -9.45 16.55 2.43
C LEU A 229 -9.20 15.21 3.11
N ASP A 230 -9.23 15.18 4.45
CA ASP A 230 -8.98 13.99 5.25
C ASP A 230 -9.96 12.86 4.93
N VAL A 231 -11.26 13.15 4.92
CA VAL A 231 -12.29 12.15 4.58
C VAL A 231 -12.09 11.61 3.16
N ARG A 232 -11.75 12.46 2.19
CA ARG A 232 -11.58 12.04 0.80
C ARG A 232 -10.33 11.20 0.57
N LEU A 233 -9.20 11.61 1.14
CA LEU A 233 -7.94 10.88 1.01
C LEU A 233 -8.04 9.52 1.70
N MET A 234 -8.66 9.44 2.87
CA MET A 234 -8.81 8.17 3.59
C MET A 234 -9.86 7.25 2.94
N ALA A 235 -11.05 7.76 2.66
CA ALA A 235 -12.12 6.96 2.07
C ALA A 235 -11.75 6.49 0.65
N GLY A 236 -11.22 7.40 -0.18
CA GLY A 236 -10.84 7.06 -1.56
C GLY A 236 -9.66 6.09 -1.64
N PHE A 237 -8.70 6.17 -0.73
CA PHE A 237 -7.61 5.18 -0.66
C PHE A 237 -8.14 3.82 -0.22
N PHE A 238 -8.95 3.76 0.83
CA PHE A 238 -9.50 2.50 1.32
C PHE A 238 -10.45 1.84 0.30
N GLU A 239 -11.28 2.63 -0.38
CA GLU A 239 -12.13 2.18 -1.49
C GLU A 239 -11.29 1.60 -2.63
N HIS A 240 -10.20 2.27 -3.03
CA HIS A 240 -9.28 1.76 -4.05
C HIS A 240 -8.62 0.45 -3.62
N VAL A 241 -8.13 0.36 -2.38
CA VAL A 241 -7.51 -0.87 -1.85
C VAL A 241 -8.51 -2.04 -1.90
N LEU A 242 -9.75 -1.85 -1.46
CA LEU A 242 -10.78 -2.90 -1.50
C LEU A 242 -11.17 -3.30 -2.93
N ALA A 243 -10.94 -2.43 -3.91
CA ALA A 243 -11.20 -2.72 -5.32
C ALA A 243 -10.03 -3.44 -6.02
N LEU A 244 -8.89 -3.65 -5.36
CA LEU A 244 -7.74 -4.32 -5.97
C LEU A 244 -8.00 -5.84 -6.17
N PRO A 245 -7.36 -6.46 -7.18
CA PRO A 245 -7.48 -7.91 -7.42
C PRO A 245 -7.04 -8.75 -6.22
N TYR A 246 -7.65 -9.93 -6.07
CA TYR A 246 -7.34 -10.86 -4.97
C TYR A 246 -5.84 -11.24 -4.90
N ARG A 247 -5.18 -11.39 -6.06
CA ARG A 247 -3.74 -11.68 -6.15
C ARG A 247 -2.87 -10.67 -5.39
N TYR A 248 -3.23 -9.39 -5.44
CA TYR A 248 -2.49 -8.30 -4.76
C TYR A 248 -2.39 -8.54 -3.24
N PHE A 249 -3.43 -9.12 -2.63
CA PHE A 249 -3.48 -9.43 -1.21
C PHE A 249 -2.76 -10.73 -0.83
N GLN A 250 -2.56 -11.66 -1.76
CA GLN A 250 -1.83 -12.90 -1.49
C GLN A 250 -0.31 -12.69 -1.47
N GLU A 251 0.18 -11.72 -2.23
CA GLU A 251 1.61 -11.42 -2.36
C GLU A 251 2.15 -10.51 -1.24
N ARG A 252 1.27 -9.91 -0.43
CA ARG A 252 1.63 -8.92 0.60
C ARG A 252 1.19 -9.34 1.98
N SER A 253 2.01 -9.04 2.99
CA SER A 253 1.65 -9.29 4.38
C SER A 253 0.64 -8.25 4.87
N THR A 254 -0.18 -8.64 5.84
CA THR A 254 -1.10 -7.70 6.52
C THR A 254 -0.35 -6.52 7.13
N GLY A 255 0.88 -6.74 7.63
CA GLY A 255 1.75 -5.68 8.16
C GLY A 255 2.15 -4.65 7.10
N ASP A 256 2.49 -5.08 5.88
CA ASP A 256 2.80 -4.16 4.78
C ASP A 256 1.60 -3.30 4.40
N LEU A 257 0.42 -3.90 4.27
CA LEU A 257 -0.82 -3.18 3.95
C LEU A 257 -1.19 -2.15 5.03
N LEU A 258 -1.01 -2.50 6.31
CA LEU A 258 -1.21 -1.57 7.43
C LEU A 258 -0.23 -0.40 7.35
N GLN A 259 1.03 -0.65 7.00
CA GLN A 259 2.03 0.41 6.90
C GLN A 259 1.81 1.33 5.68
N ARG A 260 1.25 0.81 4.59
CA ARG A 260 0.78 1.62 3.45
C ARG A 260 -0.40 2.51 3.85
N LEU A 261 -1.33 2.00 4.66
CA LEU A 261 -2.42 2.81 5.22
C LEU A 261 -1.90 3.89 6.19
N SER A 262 -0.92 3.56 7.04
CA SER A 262 -0.22 4.51 7.92
C SER A 262 0.49 5.61 7.12
N SER A 263 1.13 5.25 6.01
CA SER A 263 1.73 6.22 5.09
C SER A 263 0.69 7.19 4.51
N ASN A 264 -0.56 6.73 4.29
CA ASN A 264 -1.65 7.60 3.83
C ASN A 264 -2.07 8.61 4.89
N VAL A 265 -2.02 8.21 6.15
CA VAL A 265 -2.27 9.10 7.30
C VAL A 265 -1.21 10.19 7.38
N GLU A 266 0.07 9.85 7.21
CA GLU A 266 1.17 10.82 7.19
C GLU A 266 1.07 11.80 6.01
N ILE A 267 0.83 11.27 4.81
CA ILE A 267 0.61 12.09 3.61
C ILE A 267 -0.56 13.04 3.81
N ARG A 268 -1.68 12.55 4.34
CA ARG A 268 -2.84 13.37 4.67
C ARG A 268 -2.45 14.50 5.62
N ASN A 269 -1.78 14.22 6.72
CA ASN A 269 -1.38 15.23 7.71
C ASN A 269 -0.52 16.33 7.07
N ILE A 270 0.40 15.96 6.17
CA ILE A 270 1.33 16.89 5.54
C ILE A 270 0.68 17.66 4.37
N LEU A 271 -0.12 17.01 3.53
CA LEU A 271 -0.85 17.67 2.43
C LEU A 271 -1.88 18.67 2.98
N SER A 272 -2.63 18.28 4.01
CA SER A 272 -3.71 19.08 4.60
C SER A 272 -3.16 20.32 5.34
N SER A 273 -1.98 20.25 5.96
CA SER A 273 -1.41 21.35 6.75
C SER A 273 -0.39 22.21 5.99
N GLN A 274 0.52 21.58 5.24
CA GLN A 274 1.77 22.20 4.82
C GLN A 274 1.73 22.78 3.40
N ILE A 275 1.05 22.12 2.45
CA ILE A 275 0.95 22.59 1.06
C ILE A 275 0.11 23.86 0.96
N LEU A 276 -0.94 23.95 1.77
CA LEU A 276 -1.79 25.14 1.86
C LEU A 276 -1.04 26.34 2.44
N ALA A 277 -0.24 26.13 3.49
CA ALA A 277 0.66 27.16 4.00
C ALA A 277 1.68 27.57 2.93
N GLY A 278 2.32 26.61 2.26
CA GLY A 278 3.31 26.86 1.22
C GLY A 278 2.79 27.65 0.01
N LEU A 279 1.58 27.36 -0.49
CA LEU A 279 1.00 28.11 -1.62
C LEU A 279 0.70 29.56 -1.26
N LEU A 280 0.17 29.79 -0.06
CA LEU A 280 -0.16 31.13 0.44
C LEU A 280 1.12 31.92 0.72
N ASP A 281 2.04 31.33 1.48
CA ASP A 281 3.28 31.97 1.90
C ASP A 281 4.22 32.19 0.71
N GLY A 282 4.24 31.28 -0.27
CA GLY A 282 4.99 31.47 -1.52
C GLY A 282 4.55 32.69 -2.31
N ALA A 283 3.24 32.94 -2.43
CA ALA A 283 2.73 34.17 -3.04
C ALA A 283 3.15 35.41 -2.23
N MET A 284 3.16 35.32 -0.89
CA MET A 284 3.57 36.42 -0.01
C MET A 284 5.07 36.75 -0.13
N VAL A 285 5.94 35.73 -0.22
CA VAL A 285 7.38 35.91 -0.45
C VAL A 285 7.64 36.67 -1.74
N ILE A 286 6.92 36.35 -2.82
CA ILE A 286 7.05 37.03 -4.11
C ILE A 286 6.62 38.50 -3.99
N VAL A 287 5.45 38.77 -3.42
CA VAL A 287 4.93 40.14 -3.28
C VAL A 287 5.87 41.00 -2.43
N TYR A 288 6.28 40.52 -1.26
CA TYR A 288 7.18 41.29 -0.39
C TYR A 288 8.59 41.41 -0.96
N GLY A 289 9.09 40.39 -1.66
CA GLY A 289 10.38 40.47 -2.36
C GLY A 289 10.39 41.58 -3.40
N VAL A 290 9.33 41.70 -4.21
CA VAL A 290 9.17 42.78 -5.19
C VAL A 290 9.10 44.14 -4.48
N VAL A 291 8.29 44.27 -3.43
CA VAL A 291 8.15 45.51 -2.67
C VAL A 291 9.49 45.97 -2.09
N LEU A 292 10.29 45.05 -1.53
CA LEU A 292 11.60 45.38 -0.97
C LEU A 292 12.58 45.89 -2.04
N VAL A 293 12.65 45.22 -3.20
CA VAL A 293 13.55 45.63 -4.30
C VAL A 293 13.13 46.98 -4.89
N VAL A 294 11.83 47.27 -4.95
CA VAL A 294 11.31 48.56 -5.44
C VAL A 294 11.63 49.70 -4.46
N ILE A 295 11.58 49.47 -3.15
CA ILE A 295 11.86 50.50 -2.14
C ILE A 295 13.36 50.77 -2.02
N ASP A 296 14.18 49.74 -1.81
CA ASP A 296 15.64 49.85 -1.78
C ASP A 296 16.29 48.61 -2.45
N PRO A 297 16.89 48.76 -3.64
CA PRO A 297 17.45 47.62 -4.39
C PRO A 297 18.55 46.86 -3.64
N ILE A 298 19.36 47.53 -2.81
CA ILE A 298 20.48 46.91 -2.09
C ILE A 298 19.95 46.02 -0.97
N PHE A 299 19.03 46.55 -0.16
CA PHE A 299 18.35 45.83 0.90
C PHE A 299 17.53 44.67 0.34
N GLY A 300 16.76 44.91 -0.72
CA GLY A 300 15.97 43.88 -1.40
C GLY A 300 16.83 42.75 -1.95
N MET A 301 17.96 43.05 -2.59
CA MET A 301 18.88 42.03 -3.09
C MET A 301 19.51 41.23 -1.94
N ALA A 302 19.90 41.87 -0.84
CA ALA A 302 20.43 41.17 0.33
C ALA A 302 19.40 40.18 0.92
N ALA A 303 18.13 40.59 1.04
CA ALA A 303 17.05 39.71 1.47
C ALA A 303 16.84 38.52 0.51
N LEU A 304 16.87 38.77 -0.80
CA LEU A 304 16.77 37.71 -1.82
C LEU A 304 17.95 36.74 -1.79
N VAL A 305 19.18 37.21 -1.55
CA VAL A 305 20.37 36.36 -1.39
C VAL A 305 20.22 35.45 -0.17
N ILE A 306 19.76 35.99 0.97
CA ILE A 306 19.48 35.19 2.17
C ILE A 306 18.44 34.09 1.85
N GLY A 307 17.37 34.44 1.15
CA GLY A 307 16.36 33.47 0.71
C GLY A 307 16.90 32.43 -0.27
N GLY A 308 17.71 32.85 -1.25
CA GLY A 308 18.37 31.98 -2.20
C GLY A 308 19.29 30.96 -1.53
N ILE A 309 20.04 31.38 -0.49
CA ILE A 309 20.88 30.47 0.31
C ILE A 309 20.02 29.41 1.01
N GLN A 310 18.89 29.80 1.61
CA GLN A 310 17.99 28.85 2.28
C GLN A 310 17.35 27.87 1.30
N VAL A 311 16.88 28.35 0.15
CA VAL A 311 16.30 27.50 -0.90
C VAL A 311 17.37 26.56 -1.48
N GLY A 312 18.59 27.06 -1.71
CA GLY A 312 19.72 26.26 -2.17
C GLY A 312 20.04 25.13 -1.20
N LEU A 313 20.11 25.43 0.11
CA LEU A 313 20.32 24.42 1.16
C LEU A 313 19.24 23.33 1.14
N LEU A 314 17.97 23.72 0.96
CA LEU A 314 16.87 22.78 0.84
C LEU A 314 17.05 21.86 -0.38
N VAL A 315 17.27 22.43 -1.57
CA VAL A 315 17.41 21.64 -2.81
C VAL A 315 18.60 20.68 -2.72
N LEU A 316 19.76 21.15 -2.26
CA LEU A 316 20.98 20.34 -2.10
C LEU A 316 20.82 19.17 -1.12
N THR A 317 19.97 19.32 -0.10
CA THR A 317 19.80 18.30 0.94
C THR A 317 18.68 17.29 0.64
N THR A 318 17.78 17.62 -0.29
CA THR A 318 16.65 16.78 -0.71
C THR A 318 17.04 15.33 -1.04
N PRO A 319 17.98 15.05 -1.98
CA PRO A 319 18.26 13.66 -2.40
C PRO A 319 18.77 12.79 -1.24
N LYS A 320 19.61 13.37 -0.37
CA LYS A 320 20.14 12.68 0.80
C LYS A 320 19.02 12.39 1.81
N MET A 321 18.12 13.35 2.03
CA MET A 321 17.01 13.18 2.97
C MET A 321 16.03 12.10 2.49
N THR A 322 15.65 12.12 1.21
CA THR A 322 14.75 11.12 0.62
C THR A 322 15.32 9.70 0.77
N MET A 323 16.63 9.53 0.55
CA MET A 323 17.30 8.23 0.73
C MET A 323 17.26 7.74 2.19
N LEU A 324 17.52 8.63 3.16
CA LEU A 324 17.51 8.30 4.59
C LEU A 324 16.09 7.98 5.10
N VAL A 325 15.08 8.69 4.60
CA VAL A 325 13.67 8.41 4.90
C VAL A 325 13.26 7.04 4.34
N ALA A 326 13.66 6.71 3.11
CA ALA A 326 13.41 5.39 2.54
C ALA A 326 14.11 4.27 3.35
N GLU A 327 15.32 4.52 3.87
CA GLU A 327 16.02 3.61 4.79
C GLU A 327 15.24 3.38 6.08
N GLN A 328 14.81 4.46 6.73
CA GLN A 328 14.00 4.41 7.95
C GLN A 328 12.71 3.63 7.74
N LEU A 329 11.95 3.92 6.68
CA LEU A 329 10.67 3.26 6.40
C LEU A 329 10.81 1.77 6.09
N SER A 330 11.93 1.37 5.50
CA SER A 330 12.24 -0.04 5.21
C SER A 330 12.56 -0.82 6.48
N GLU A 331 13.41 -0.28 7.35
CA GLU A 331 13.78 -0.92 8.62
C GLU A 331 12.59 -0.96 9.59
N GLU A 332 11.77 0.09 9.63
CA GLU A 332 10.53 0.13 10.39
C GLU A 332 9.55 -0.96 9.93
N ALA A 333 9.36 -1.13 8.61
CA ALA A 333 8.47 -2.15 8.07
C ALA A 333 8.91 -3.57 8.45
N ARG A 334 10.23 -3.86 8.44
CA ARG A 334 10.79 -5.17 8.86
C ARG A 334 10.51 -5.45 10.34
N SER A 335 10.84 -4.48 11.21
CA SER A 335 10.62 -4.55 12.66
C SER A 335 9.13 -4.75 13.00
N GLN A 336 8.24 -3.98 12.38
CA GLN A 336 6.79 -4.10 12.59
C GLN A 336 6.21 -5.39 12.03
N SER A 337 6.65 -5.85 10.86
CA SER A 337 6.16 -7.10 10.27
C SER A 337 6.48 -8.30 11.17
N PHE A 338 7.71 -8.39 11.69
CA PHE A 338 8.08 -9.45 12.62
C PHE A 338 7.32 -9.38 13.94
N LEU A 339 7.01 -8.17 14.44
CA LEU A 339 6.20 -7.98 15.63
C LEU A 339 4.78 -8.52 15.42
N VAL A 340 4.13 -8.16 14.30
CA VAL A 340 2.78 -8.65 13.95
C VAL A 340 2.80 -10.17 13.79
N GLU A 341 3.79 -10.73 13.11
CA GLU A 341 3.96 -12.18 12.95
C GLU A 341 4.16 -12.89 14.30
N SER A 342 5.00 -12.34 15.18
CA SER A 342 5.25 -12.89 16.51
C SER A 342 4.00 -12.88 17.39
N LEU A 343 3.17 -11.83 17.31
CA LEU A 343 1.91 -11.73 18.02
C LEU A 343 0.86 -12.70 17.45
N ALA A 344 0.76 -12.79 16.13
CA ALA A 344 -0.13 -13.75 15.47
C ALA A 344 0.28 -15.21 15.77
N GLY A 345 1.58 -15.47 15.87
CA GLY A 345 2.18 -16.77 16.19
C GLY A 345 2.44 -17.00 17.68
N VAL A 346 1.83 -16.21 18.59
CA VAL A 346 2.19 -16.23 20.02
C VAL A 346 1.99 -17.62 20.65
N ALA A 347 0.96 -18.36 20.25
CA ALA A 347 0.71 -19.71 20.73
C ALA A 347 1.86 -20.68 20.39
N THR A 348 2.44 -20.56 19.19
CA THR A 348 3.61 -21.32 18.76
C THR A 348 4.86 -20.93 19.54
N LEU A 349 5.07 -19.63 19.77
CA LEU A 349 6.20 -19.16 20.58
C LEU A 349 6.11 -19.67 22.03
N LYS A 350 4.92 -19.61 22.63
CA LYS A 350 4.65 -20.10 23.99
C LYS A 350 4.80 -21.61 24.10
N SER A 351 4.24 -22.37 23.17
CA SER A 351 4.34 -23.84 23.19
C SER A 351 5.75 -24.36 22.92
N SER A 352 6.55 -23.61 22.15
CA SER A 352 7.95 -23.95 21.86
C SER A 352 8.95 -23.36 22.86
N GLY A 353 8.52 -22.56 23.84
CA GLY A 353 9.39 -21.90 24.82
C GLY A 353 10.45 -21.00 24.17
N SER A 354 10.13 -20.38 23.02
CA SER A 354 11.08 -19.64 22.19
C SER A 354 10.95 -18.12 22.33
N GLU A 355 10.28 -17.61 23.37
CA GLU A 355 10.02 -16.18 23.56
C GLU A 355 11.30 -15.35 23.61
N ASP A 356 12.33 -15.82 24.32
CA ASP A 356 13.60 -15.10 24.43
C ASP A 356 14.33 -14.97 23.09
N ARG A 357 14.24 -16.01 22.22
CA ARG A 357 14.82 -15.95 20.87
C ARG A 357 14.05 -14.98 19.98
N ALA A 358 12.73 -15.01 20.05
CA ALA A 358 11.88 -14.08 19.30
C ALA A 358 12.14 -12.63 19.76
N LEU A 359 12.24 -12.39 21.07
CA LEU A 359 12.57 -11.09 21.63
C LEU A 359 13.95 -10.61 21.16
N ALA A 360 14.98 -11.47 21.23
CA ALA A 360 16.33 -11.12 20.76
C ALA A 360 16.35 -10.78 19.26
N HIS A 361 15.62 -11.52 18.44
CA HIS A 361 15.50 -11.25 17.01
C HIS A 361 14.79 -9.92 16.75
N TRP A 362 13.65 -9.68 17.40
CA TRP A 362 12.94 -8.40 17.30
C TRP A 362 13.81 -7.22 17.77
N MET A 363 14.53 -7.37 18.88
CA MET A 363 15.46 -6.34 19.38
C MET A 363 16.56 -6.00 18.37
N SER A 364 17.06 -6.99 17.63
CA SER A 364 18.02 -6.76 16.54
C SER A 364 17.42 -5.88 15.42
N LEU A 365 16.21 -6.25 14.95
CA LEU A 365 15.49 -5.48 13.93
C LEU A 365 15.15 -4.06 14.42
N PHE A 366 14.67 -3.94 15.67
CA PHE A 366 14.35 -2.67 16.29
C PHE A 366 15.59 -1.79 16.47
N THR A 367 16.75 -2.37 16.79
CA THR A 367 18.01 -1.63 16.85
C THR A 367 18.40 -1.08 15.46
N GLY A 368 18.19 -1.86 14.40
CA GLY A 368 18.32 -1.40 13.01
C GLY A 368 17.43 -0.19 12.70
N GLN A 369 16.14 -0.28 13.06
CA GLN A 369 15.17 0.81 12.95
C GLN A 369 15.62 2.07 13.72
N VAL A 370 16.09 1.92 14.96
CA VAL A 370 16.58 3.03 15.78
C VAL A 370 17.80 3.69 15.13
N HIS A 371 18.76 2.91 14.63
CA HIS A 371 19.93 3.45 13.95
C HIS A 371 19.58 4.22 12.67
N ALA A 372 18.67 3.70 11.84
CA ALA A 372 18.19 4.41 10.65
C ALA A 372 17.48 5.72 11.04
N THR A 373 16.62 5.68 12.05
CA THR A 373 15.93 6.86 12.60
C THR A 373 16.93 7.90 13.13
N MET A 374 17.98 7.48 13.84
CA MET A 374 19.00 8.40 14.34
C MET A 374 19.83 9.02 13.21
N ARG A 375 20.15 8.28 12.14
CA ARG A 375 20.85 8.82 10.96
C ARG A 375 20.02 9.90 10.27
N GLN A 376 18.75 9.62 10.04
CA GLN A 376 17.78 10.57 9.50
C GLN A 376 17.63 11.79 10.42
N GLY A 377 17.43 11.57 11.72
CA GLY A 377 17.27 12.62 12.72
C GLY A 377 18.50 13.52 12.85
N ARG A 378 19.72 12.97 12.82
CA ARG A 378 20.96 13.77 12.83
C ARG A 378 21.07 14.68 11.62
N GLN A 379 20.71 14.18 10.43
CA GLN A 379 20.67 14.99 9.22
C GLN A 379 19.60 16.08 9.32
N GLN A 380 18.42 15.76 9.85
CA GLN A 380 17.34 16.72 10.06
C GLN A 380 17.74 17.83 11.04
N VAL A 381 18.38 17.49 12.17
CA VAL A 381 18.87 18.46 13.17
C VAL A 381 19.95 19.36 12.58
N LEU A 382 20.85 18.83 11.74
CA LEU A 382 21.85 19.65 11.06
C LEU A 382 21.19 20.69 10.14
N ILE A 383 20.26 20.25 9.28
CA ILE A 383 19.56 21.10 8.32
C ILE A 383 18.72 22.16 9.04
N SER A 384 17.93 21.75 10.04
CA SER A 384 17.07 22.66 10.81
C SER A 384 17.89 23.60 11.68
N GLY A 385 19.03 23.17 12.22
CA GLY A 385 19.96 24.00 12.98
C GLY A 385 20.56 25.11 12.12
N VAL A 386 21.09 24.79 10.94
CA VAL A 386 21.61 25.77 9.98
C VAL A 386 20.52 26.74 9.55
N THR A 387 19.36 26.23 9.16
CA THR A 387 18.21 27.06 8.73
C THR A 387 17.74 28.00 9.85
N SER A 388 17.59 27.48 11.07
CA SER A 388 17.17 28.27 12.24
C SER A 388 18.20 29.33 12.63
N THR A 389 19.48 29.07 12.38
CA THR A 389 20.57 30.04 12.61
C THR A 389 20.44 31.18 11.60
N ILE A 390 20.28 30.86 10.32
CA ILE A 390 20.05 31.88 9.28
C ILE A 390 18.80 32.70 9.63
N GLN A 391 17.69 32.07 10.01
CA GLN A 391 16.46 32.79 10.36
C GLN A 391 16.60 33.70 11.59
N ARG A 392 17.39 33.31 12.59
CA ARG A 392 17.64 34.13 13.79
C ARG A 392 18.55 35.33 13.52
N PHE A 393 19.59 35.15 12.68
CA PHE A 393 20.58 36.19 12.42
C PHE A 393 20.30 37.04 11.17
N ALA A 394 19.50 36.57 10.22
CA ALA A 394 19.13 37.32 9.01
C ALA A 394 18.51 38.70 9.31
N PRO A 395 17.58 38.86 10.28
CA PRO A 395 17.07 40.18 10.64
C PRO A 395 18.15 41.15 11.12
N LEU A 396 19.21 40.66 11.78
CA LEU A 396 20.32 41.49 12.26
C LEU A 396 21.20 41.97 11.10
N VAL A 397 21.44 41.12 10.10
CA VAL A 397 22.16 41.49 8.87
C VAL A 397 21.38 42.55 8.10
N LEU A 398 20.06 42.36 7.96
CA LEU A 398 19.20 43.36 7.33
C LEU A 398 19.16 44.67 8.11
N LEU A 399 19.11 44.61 9.46
CA LEU A 399 19.22 45.80 10.30
C LEU A 399 20.54 46.54 10.09
N TRP A 400 21.66 45.83 9.98
CA TRP A 400 22.96 46.43 9.70
C TRP A 400 22.99 47.17 8.35
N ILE A 401 22.43 46.56 7.29
CA ILE A 401 22.33 47.19 5.97
C ILE A 401 21.41 48.42 6.00
N ALA A 402 20.28 48.34 6.70
CA ALA A 402 19.37 49.48 6.87
C ALA A 402 20.02 50.62 7.66
N ALA A 403 20.80 50.31 8.70
CA ALA A 403 21.53 51.28 9.49
C ALA A 403 22.63 51.98 8.67
N ASP A 404 23.39 51.24 7.85
CA ASP A 404 24.36 51.83 6.92
C ASP A 404 23.69 52.77 5.90
N ALA A 405 22.54 52.36 5.37
CA ALA A 405 21.76 53.20 4.44
C ALA A 405 21.24 54.49 5.12
N ALA A 406 20.90 54.44 6.41
CA ALA A 406 20.54 55.62 7.19
C ALA A 406 21.75 56.53 7.46
N LEU A 407 22.90 55.95 7.85
CA LEU A 407 24.13 56.70 8.13
C LEU A 407 24.73 57.38 6.89
N SER A 408 24.60 56.73 5.73
CA SER A 408 25.01 57.28 4.43
C SER A 408 24.04 58.35 3.89
N GLY A 409 22.95 58.64 4.60
CA GLY A 409 21.95 59.64 4.21
C GLY A 409 21.05 59.21 3.04
N ARG A 410 21.11 57.93 2.63
CA ARG A 410 20.25 57.37 1.56
C ARG A 410 18.80 57.21 2.02
N LEU A 411 18.60 57.00 3.32
CA LEU A 411 17.30 56.78 3.94
C LEU A 411 17.16 57.58 5.24
N SER A 412 15.94 57.97 5.59
CA SER A 412 15.62 58.49 6.93
C SER A 412 15.67 57.38 7.98
N LEU A 413 15.77 57.74 9.26
CA LEU A 413 15.74 56.78 10.36
C LEU A 413 14.43 55.97 10.37
N GLY A 414 13.28 56.63 10.16
CA GLY A 414 11.98 55.96 10.10
C GLY A 414 11.82 55.04 8.89
N SER A 415 12.34 55.41 7.72
CA SER A 415 12.32 54.54 6.53
C SER A 415 13.25 53.33 6.67
N ALA A 416 14.42 53.48 7.31
CA ALA A 416 15.30 52.36 7.64
C ALA A 416 14.63 51.37 8.61
N LEU A 417 13.96 51.86 9.66
CA LEU A 417 13.19 51.02 10.59
C LEU A 417 12.01 50.32 9.90
N ALA A 418 11.31 51.03 9.02
CA ALA A 418 10.23 50.44 8.22
C ALA A 418 10.73 49.34 7.26
N LEU A 419 11.91 49.51 6.64
CA LEU A 419 12.55 48.49 5.81
C LEU A 419 12.91 47.23 6.61
N VAL A 420 13.40 47.38 7.84
CA VAL A 420 13.66 46.22 8.73
C VAL A 420 12.37 45.48 9.05
N SER A 421 11.27 46.20 9.34
CA SER A 421 9.95 45.59 9.55
C SER A 421 9.43 44.87 8.29
N LEU A 422 9.57 45.47 7.10
CA LEU A 422 9.23 44.83 5.82
C LEU A 422 10.10 43.60 5.55
N GLY A 423 11.38 43.65 5.90
CA GLY A 423 12.30 42.52 5.84
C GLY A 423 11.82 41.35 6.70
N GLY A 424 11.32 41.63 7.91
CA GLY A 424 10.68 40.61 8.76
C GLY A 424 9.45 39.98 8.12
N LEU A 425 8.59 40.80 7.50
CA LEU A 425 7.41 40.35 6.75
C LEU A 425 7.76 39.46 5.55
N PHE A 426 8.93 39.64 4.93
CA PHE A 426 9.47 38.76 3.88
C PHE A 426 10.10 37.47 4.45
N LEU A 427 10.93 37.58 5.48
CA LEU A 427 11.70 36.46 6.04
C LEU A 427 10.82 35.42 6.75
N GLN A 428 9.71 35.82 7.38
CA GLN A 428 8.83 34.89 8.09
C GLN A 428 8.13 33.89 7.15
N PRO A 429 7.39 34.31 6.09
CA PRO A 429 6.78 33.38 5.13
C PRO A 429 7.82 32.53 4.38
N LEU A 430 8.99 33.12 4.08
CA LEU A 430 10.12 32.37 3.52
C LEU A 430 10.55 31.26 4.48
N GLY A 431 10.66 31.55 5.77
CA GLY A 431 11.00 30.56 6.79
C GLY A 431 9.97 29.42 6.88
N THR A 432 8.68 29.74 6.81
CA THR A 432 7.60 28.74 6.74
C THR A 432 7.68 27.91 5.45
N LEU A 433 8.02 28.52 4.31
CA LEU A 433 8.17 27.79 3.05
C LEU A 433 9.35 26.81 3.10
N ILE A 434 10.47 27.20 3.72
CA ILE A 434 11.63 26.33 3.91
C ILE A 434 11.30 25.17 4.86
N SER A 435 10.65 25.44 6.00
CA SER A 435 10.23 24.37 6.92
C SER A 435 9.21 23.44 6.27
N SER A 436 8.28 23.98 5.48
CA SER A 436 7.33 23.22 4.66
C SER A 436 8.05 22.33 3.66
N GLY A 437 9.07 22.85 2.99
CA GLY A 437 9.94 22.09 2.09
C GLY A 437 10.64 20.93 2.80
N GLN A 438 11.17 21.17 4.01
CA GLN A 438 11.82 20.12 4.82
C GLN A 438 10.86 19.00 5.21
N VAL A 439 9.61 19.35 5.57
CA VAL A 439 8.56 18.36 5.84
C VAL A 439 8.21 17.61 4.56
N LEU A 440 8.07 18.30 3.41
CA LEU A 440 7.81 17.68 2.10
C LEU A 440 8.92 16.69 1.67
N GLN A 441 10.19 16.94 2.02
CA GLN A 441 11.28 15.97 1.80
C GLN A 441 11.05 14.64 2.53
N GLN A 442 10.34 14.64 3.65
CA GLN A 442 9.99 13.44 4.42
C GLN A 442 8.83 12.68 3.80
N VAL A 443 7.99 13.34 3.00
CA VAL A 443 6.84 12.71 2.35
C VAL A 443 7.25 11.83 1.17
N GLY A 444 8.35 12.13 0.49
CA GLY A 444 8.74 11.46 -0.76
C GLY A 444 8.63 9.94 -0.70
N GLY A 445 9.21 9.32 0.33
CA GLY A 445 9.14 7.86 0.52
C GLY A 445 7.74 7.32 0.80
N HIS A 446 6.89 8.09 1.49
CA HIS A 446 5.48 7.72 1.68
C HIS A 446 4.68 7.87 0.38
N LEU A 447 4.98 8.90 -0.44
CA LEU A 447 4.28 9.16 -1.70
C LEU A 447 4.56 8.05 -2.70
N ASP A 448 5.82 7.62 -2.79
CA ASP A 448 6.19 6.51 -3.67
C ASP A 448 5.45 5.23 -3.26
N ARG A 449 5.43 4.89 -1.95
CA ARG A 449 4.70 3.71 -1.44
C ARG A 449 3.20 3.74 -1.72
N ILE A 450 2.54 4.89 -1.60
CA ILE A 450 1.11 4.98 -1.91
C ILE A 450 0.87 4.98 -3.41
N ALA A 451 1.72 5.65 -4.17
CA ALA A 451 1.63 5.68 -5.62
C ALA A 451 1.73 4.27 -6.20
N THR A 452 2.57 3.39 -5.65
CA THR A 452 2.60 1.99 -6.12
C THR A 452 1.27 1.29 -5.92
N VAL A 453 0.54 1.53 -4.83
CA VAL A 453 -0.82 0.99 -4.62
C VAL A 453 -1.84 1.64 -5.57
N LEU A 454 -1.81 2.96 -5.69
CA LEU A 454 -2.80 3.72 -6.45
C LEU A 454 -2.68 3.53 -7.96
N ARG A 455 -1.55 3.00 -8.44
CA ARG A 455 -1.28 2.65 -9.83
C ARG A 455 -1.73 1.24 -10.19
N VAL A 456 -1.94 0.35 -9.21
CA VAL A 456 -2.51 -0.97 -9.49
C VAL A 456 -3.96 -0.78 -9.94
N ASP A 457 -4.29 -1.35 -11.09
CA ASP A 457 -5.63 -1.31 -11.62
C ASP A 457 -6.61 -2.10 -10.72
N PRO A 458 -7.81 -1.56 -10.46
CA PRO A 458 -8.87 -2.29 -9.79
C PRO A 458 -9.26 -3.58 -10.53
N GLU A 459 -9.75 -4.58 -9.78
CA GLU A 459 -10.30 -5.85 -10.29
C GLU A 459 -11.36 -5.63 -11.37
N GLU A 460 -12.19 -4.60 -11.19
CA GLU A 460 -13.19 -4.17 -12.16
C GLU A 460 -13.17 -2.65 -12.33
N GLN A 461 -13.17 -2.20 -13.59
CA GLN A 461 -13.40 -0.81 -13.90
C GLN A 461 -14.91 -0.52 -13.89
N PRO A 462 -15.38 0.55 -13.22
CA PRO A 462 -16.81 0.85 -13.17
C PRO A 462 -17.43 1.00 -14.57
N GLY A 463 -18.45 0.19 -14.87
CA GLY A 463 -19.24 0.28 -16.11
C GLY A 463 -18.66 -0.46 -17.33
N THR A 464 -17.59 -1.24 -17.18
CA THR A 464 -17.04 -2.04 -18.30
C THR A 464 -17.75 -3.39 -18.48
N ARG A 465 -18.33 -3.95 -17.42
CA ARG A 465 -18.99 -5.27 -17.44
C ARG A 465 -20.51 -5.17 -17.39
N ARG A 466 -21.18 -6.19 -17.91
CA ARG A 466 -22.65 -6.25 -17.94
C ARG A 466 -23.17 -6.66 -16.58
N ALA A 467 -24.30 -6.08 -16.18
CA ALA A 467 -25.00 -6.52 -14.97
C ALA A 467 -25.31 -8.02 -15.06
N THR A 468 -24.92 -8.75 -14.03
CA THR A 468 -25.11 -10.20 -13.98
C THR A 468 -26.59 -10.53 -13.79
N PRO A 469 -27.20 -11.33 -14.69
CA PRO A 469 -28.61 -11.75 -14.54
C PRO A 469 -28.79 -12.67 -13.33
N ASP A 470 -30.05 -12.97 -12.99
CA ASP A 470 -30.34 -14.04 -12.01
C ASP A 470 -29.85 -15.38 -12.57
N LEU A 471 -28.97 -16.03 -11.83
CA LEU A 471 -28.27 -17.23 -12.28
C LEU A 471 -29.16 -18.46 -12.14
N GLN A 472 -29.08 -19.37 -13.10
CA GLN A 472 -29.59 -20.73 -12.97
C GLN A 472 -28.57 -21.65 -12.29
N GLY A 473 -27.28 -21.30 -12.39
CA GLY A 473 -26.18 -21.98 -11.71
C GLY A 473 -25.46 -23.03 -12.57
N GLY A 474 -25.61 -22.99 -13.89
CA GLY A 474 -24.82 -23.80 -14.81
C GLY A 474 -23.40 -23.25 -14.94
N ILE A 475 -22.40 -24.14 -14.89
CA ILE A 475 -20.99 -23.77 -14.96
C ILE A 475 -20.32 -24.65 -16.01
N ARG A 476 -19.52 -24.04 -16.89
CA ARG A 476 -18.65 -24.78 -17.81
C ARG A 476 -17.25 -24.20 -17.84
N LEU A 477 -16.25 -25.06 -17.74
CA LEU A 477 -14.85 -24.74 -18.02
C LEU A 477 -14.52 -25.33 -19.38
N GLU A 478 -14.08 -24.51 -20.32
CA GLU A 478 -13.73 -24.93 -21.68
C GLU A 478 -12.23 -24.66 -21.91
N GLY A 479 -11.43 -25.74 -21.93
CA GLY A 479 -10.00 -25.68 -22.23
C GLY A 479 -9.18 -24.86 -21.23
N VAL A 480 -9.56 -24.89 -19.95
CA VAL A 480 -8.99 -23.99 -18.94
C VAL A 480 -7.58 -24.42 -18.55
N SER A 481 -6.59 -23.57 -18.82
CA SER A 481 -5.21 -23.71 -18.33
C SER A 481 -4.88 -22.55 -17.40
N PHE A 482 -4.29 -22.85 -16.23
CA PHE A 482 -3.95 -21.85 -15.23
C PHE A 482 -2.69 -22.20 -14.44
N ARG A 483 -1.91 -21.17 -14.12
CA ARG A 483 -0.78 -21.20 -13.19
C ARG A 483 -0.78 -19.92 -12.37
N TYR A 484 -0.32 -20.00 -11.12
CA TYR A 484 -0.25 -18.83 -10.24
C TYR A 484 0.85 -17.86 -10.68
N ASP A 485 1.96 -18.41 -11.17
CA ASP A 485 3.12 -17.66 -11.62
C ASP A 485 3.30 -17.88 -13.12
N PRO A 486 3.43 -16.83 -13.97
CA PRO A 486 3.51 -17.01 -15.42
C PRO A 486 4.78 -17.75 -15.89
N GLY A 487 5.79 -17.92 -15.04
CA GLY A 487 6.96 -18.78 -15.27
C GLY A 487 6.87 -20.17 -14.63
N GLY A 488 5.83 -20.40 -13.82
CA GLY A 488 5.67 -21.60 -13.01
C GLY A 488 5.07 -22.78 -13.78
N ALA A 489 4.98 -23.92 -13.07
CA ALA A 489 4.30 -25.10 -13.59
C ALA A 489 2.79 -24.88 -13.68
N TRP A 490 2.17 -25.47 -14.72
CA TRP A 490 0.72 -25.50 -14.85
C TRP A 490 0.09 -26.15 -13.63
N THR A 491 -0.79 -25.41 -12.96
CA THR A 491 -1.60 -25.95 -11.86
C THR A 491 -2.83 -26.64 -12.41
N LEU A 492 -3.41 -26.10 -13.48
CA LEU A 492 -4.47 -26.69 -14.29
C LEU A 492 -4.04 -26.63 -15.75
N HIS A 493 -4.37 -27.66 -16.53
CA HIS A 493 -4.00 -27.73 -17.94
C HIS A 493 -5.13 -28.36 -18.76
N ASP A 494 -5.60 -27.64 -19.78
CA ASP A 494 -6.66 -28.08 -20.71
C ASP A 494 -7.87 -28.71 -19.99
N LEU A 495 -8.33 -28.04 -18.93
CA LEU A 495 -9.39 -28.54 -18.07
C LEU A 495 -10.76 -28.30 -18.70
N HIS A 496 -11.51 -29.37 -18.96
CA HIS A 496 -12.91 -29.33 -19.39
C HIS A 496 -13.81 -29.87 -18.29
N LEU A 497 -14.84 -29.11 -17.92
CA LEU A 497 -15.80 -29.51 -16.90
C LEU A 497 -17.17 -28.87 -17.19
N ASP A 498 -18.24 -29.66 -17.22
CA ASP A 498 -19.62 -29.17 -17.38
C ASP A 498 -20.46 -29.55 -16.15
N ILE A 499 -21.05 -28.55 -15.52
CA ILE A 499 -21.90 -28.67 -14.34
C ILE A 499 -23.28 -28.10 -14.68
N ALA A 500 -24.27 -28.99 -14.76
CA ALA A 500 -25.64 -28.59 -15.01
C ALA A 500 -26.25 -27.84 -13.82
N PRO A 501 -27.17 -26.89 -14.04
CA PRO A 501 -27.90 -26.20 -12.99
C PRO A 501 -28.53 -27.14 -11.96
N GLY A 502 -28.33 -26.86 -10.67
CA GLY A 502 -28.89 -27.64 -9.56
C GLY A 502 -28.15 -28.94 -9.23
N THR A 503 -27.05 -29.26 -9.93
CA THR A 503 -26.26 -30.47 -9.70
C THR A 503 -25.33 -30.30 -8.50
N ARG A 504 -25.16 -31.36 -7.71
CA ARG A 504 -24.12 -31.45 -6.67
C ARG A 504 -22.88 -32.14 -7.21
N VAL A 505 -21.78 -31.42 -7.24
CA VAL A 505 -20.49 -31.86 -7.76
C VAL A 505 -19.48 -31.96 -6.64
N ALA A 506 -18.86 -33.14 -6.48
CA ALA A 506 -17.73 -33.33 -5.58
C ALA A 506 -16.40 -33.34 -6.35
N LEU A 507 -15.49 -32.45 -5.97
CA LEU A 507 -14.11 -32.42 -6.45
C LEU A 507 -13.23 -33.24 -5.50
N VAL A 508 -12.62 -34.31 -6.02
CA VAL A 508 -11.77 -35.22 -5.25
C VAL A 508 -10.41 -35.40 -5.92
N GLY A 509 -9.38 -35.75 -5.16
CA GLY A 509 -8.03 -35.97 -5.67
C GLY A 509 -6.95 -35.69 -4.61
N PRO A 510 -5.69 -36.06 -4.88
CA PRO A 510 -4.59 -35.82 -3.95
C PRO A 510 -4.38 -34.33 -3.66
N THR A 511 -3.71 -34.01 -2.54
CA THR A 511 -3.29 -32.64 -2.24
C THR A 511 -2.43 -32.08 -3.38
N GLY A 512 -2.69 -30.85 -3.79
CA GLY A 512 -2.00 -30.21 -4.92
C GLY A 512 -2.61 -30.49 -6.30
N SER A 513 -3.68 -31.29 -6.42
CA SER A 513 -4.30 -31.60 -7.72
C SER A 513 -5.07 -30.44 -8.41
N GLY A 514 -5.13 -29.25 -7.80
CA GLY A 514 -5.80 -28.07 -8.37
C GLY A 514 -7.24 -27.81 -7.89
N LYS A 515 -7.79 -28.60 -6.96
CA LYS A 515 -9.17 -28.45 -6.41
C LYS A 515 -9.50 -27.02 -5.96
N SER A 516 -8.71 -26.46 -5.03
CA SER A 516 -8.93 -25.09 -4.53
C SER A 516 -8.66 -24.04 -5.61
N THR A 517 -7.85 -24.35 -6.63
CA THR A 517 -7.61 -23.45 -7.77
C THR A 517 -8.87 -23.36 -8.65
N ILE A 518 -9.53 -24.48 -8.93
CA ILE A 518 -10.83 -24.48 -9.63
C ILE A 518 -11.83 -23.63 -8.86
N VAL A 519 -11.96 -23.82 -7.54
CA VAL A 519 -12.84 -23.00 -6.71
C VAL A 519 -12.52 -21.51 -6.84
N LYS A 520 -11.24 -21.11 -6.76
CA LYS A 520 -10.86 -19.70 -6.90
C LYS A 520 -11.17 -19.13 -8.30
N LEU A 521 -11.06 -19.93 -9.36
CA LEU A 521 -11.49 -19.55 -10.71
C LEU A 521 -13.01 -19.38 -10.79
N LEU A 522 -13.79 -20.29 -10.19
CA LEU A 522 -15.25 -20.18 -10.11
C LEU A 522 -15.71 -18.93 -9.34
N LEU A 523 -14.95 -18.51 -8.33
CA LEU A 523 -15.21 -17.26 -7.58
C LEU A 523 -14.78 -16.00 -8.35
N GLY A 524 -14.12 -16.16 -9.50
CA GLY A 524 -13.54 -15.09 -10.30
C GLY A 524 -12.38 -14.37 -9.60
N PHE A 525 -11.71 -15.02 -8.64
CA PHE A 525 -10.50 -14.45 -8.01
C PHE A 525 -9.29 -14.47 -8.94
N TYR A 526 -9.32 -15.35 -9.92
CA TYR A 526 -8.32 -15.48 -10.97
C TYR A 526 -9.01 -15.58 -12.32
N VAL A 527 -8.31 -15.13 -13.36
CA VAL A 527 -8.68 -15.32 -14.76
C VAL A 527 -7.76 -16.40 -15.32
N PRO A 528 -8.27 -17.41 -16.04
CA PRO A 528 -7.42 -18.41 -16.66
C PRO A 528 -6.51 -17.79 -17.73
N GLU A 529 -5.32 -18.38 -17.95
CA GLU A 529 -4.41 -17.93 -19.01
C GLU A 529 -4.88 -18.39 -20.39
N GLU A 530 -5.44 -19.60 -20.46
CA GLU A 530 -6.04 -20.18 -21.67
C GLU A 530 -7.43 -20.73 -21.33
N GLY A 531 -8.32 -20.74 -22.33
CA GLY A 531 -9.70 -21.17 -22.18
C GLY A 531 -10.57 -20.13 -21.46
N GLU A 532 -11.79 -20.53 -21.10
CA GLU A 532 -12.74 -19.66 -20.42
C GLU A 532 -13.63 -20.38 -19.42
N VAL A 533 -14.10 -19.62 -18.42
CA VAL A 533 -15.10 -20.07 -17.44
C VAL A 533 -16.43 -19.43 -17.84
N LEU A 534 -17.40 -20.27 -18.21
CA LEU A 534 -18.74 -19.87 -18.58
C LEU A 534 -19.71 -20.10 -17.42
N VAL A 535 -20.53 -19.10 -17.11
CA VAL A 535 -21.65 -19.19 -16.16
C VAL A 535 -22.94 -18.98 -16.94
N ASP A 536 -23.82 -19.98 -16.94
CA ASP A 536 -25.07 -20.01 -17.73
C ASP A 536 -24.83 -19.65 -19.22
N GLY A 537 -23.71 -20.12 -19.77
CA GLY A 537 -23.30 -19.90 -21.16
C GLY A 537 -22.68 -18.53 -21.45
N ARG A 538 -22.34 -17.74 -20.43
CA ARG A 538 -21.69 -16.42 -20.58
C ARG A 538 -20.29 -16.43 -19.95
N PRO A 539 -19.27 -15.83 -20.59
CA PRO A 539 -17.96 -15.72 -19.99
C PRO A 539 -18.00 -14.95 -18.67
N LEU A 540 -17.40 -15.52 -17.62
CA LEU A 540 -17.30 -14.89 -16.30
C LEU A 540 -16.55 -13.55 -16.37
N SER A 541 -15.63 -13.40 -17.31
CA SER A 541 -14.88 -12.17 -17.58
C SER A 541 -15.76 -11.01 -18.06
N GLU A 542 -16.96 -11.29 -18.62
CA GLU A 542 -17.91 -10.26 -19.08
C GLU A 542 -18.94 -9.85 -18.02
N LEU A 543 -19.04 -10.60 -16.92
CA LEU A 543 -20.01 -10.41 -15.85
C LEU A 543 -19.47 -9.48 -14.76
N ASP A 544 -20.34 -8.61 -14.24
CA ASP A 544 -20.06 -7.84 -13.02
C ASP A 544 -19.88 -8.80 -11.83
N LEU A 545 -18.65 -8.92 -11.33
CA LEU A 545 -18.25 -9.86 -10.29
C LEU A 545 -18.93 -9.56 -8.98
N ARG A 546 -19.22 -8.29 -8.69
CA ARG A 546 -19.98 -7.92 -7.49
C ARG A 546 -21.38 -8.51 -7.52
N SER A 547 -22.11 -8.33 -8.63
CA SER A 547 -23.45 -8.89 -8.83
C SER A 547 -23.41 -10.42 -8.90
N TYR A 548 -22.40 -10.99 -9.56
CA TYR A 548 -22.17 -12.44 -9.59
C TYR A 548 -21.98 -13.01 -8.19
N ARG A 549 -20.95 -12.57 -7.44
CA ARG A 549 -20.62 -13.04 -6.09
C ARG A 549 -21.74 -12.81 -5.09
N SER A 550 -22.62 -11.84 -5.31
CA SER A 550 -23.79 -11.61 -4.46
C SER A 550 -24.85 -12.73 -4.52
N GLN A 551 -24.78 -13.59 -5.54
CA GLN A 551 -25.64 -14.76 -5.75
C GLN A 551 -24.97 -16.08 -5.34
N LEU A 552 -23.71 -16.02 -4.86
CA LEU A 552 -22.93 -17.17 -4.44
C LEU A 552 -22.97 -17.32 -2.91
N GLY A 553 -23.01 -18.58 -2.45
CA GLY A 553 -22.73 -18.96 -1.08
C GLY A 553 -21.34 -19.58 -1.03
N VAL A 554 -20.44 -19.09 -0.18
CA VAL A 554 -19.05 -19.58 -0.15
C VAL A 554 -18.63 -19.89 1.28
N VAL A 555 -18.13 -21.10 1.49
CA VAL A 555 -17.45 -21.51 2.72
C VAL A 555 -16.04 -21.94 2.35
N MET A 556 -15.07 -21.13 2.76
CA MET A 556 -13.63 -21.40 2.56
C MET A 556 -13.12 -22.33 3.67
N GLN A 557 -11.98 -23.01 3.42
CA GLN A 557 -11.35 -23.94 4.36
C GLN A 557 -11.11 -23.32 5.76
N ASP A 558 -10.63 -22.08 5.82
CA ASP A 558 -10.44 -21.31 7.06
C ASP A 558 -11.41 -20.11 7.11
N PRO A 559 -12.65 -20.30 7.63
CA PRO A 559 -13.65 -19.26 7.63
C PRO A 559 -13.31 -18.13 8.61
N ARG A 560 -13.10 -16.93 8.05
CA ARG A 560 -12.87 -15.71 8.86
C ARG A 560 -14.18 -15.15 9.41
N VAL A 561 -14.15 -14.80 10.69
CA VAL A 561 -15.26 -14.19 11.42
C VAL A 561 -14.87 -12.78 11.83
N PHE A 562 -15.80 -11.84 11.68
CA PHE A 562 -15.56 -10.42 11.98
C PHE A 562 -15.93 -10.11 13.42
N ASN A 563 -15.22 -9.14 14.03
CA ASN A 563 -15.49 -8.66 15.38
C ASN A 563 -16.80 -7.87 15.44
N THR A 564 -17.92 -8.57 15.49
CA THR A 564 -19.29 -8.03 15.52
C THR A 564 -20.25 -9.09 16.07
N SER A 565 -21.54 -8.78 16.21
CA SER A 565 -22.51 -9.76 16.71
C SER A 565 -22.70 -10.93 15.75
N ILE A 566 -23.10 -12.09 16.26
CA ILE A 566 -23.40 -13.28 15.44
C ILE A 566 -24.41 -12.94 14.33
N ARG A 567 -25.45 -12.16 14.65
CA ARG A 567 -26.44 -11.67 13.68
C ARG A 567 -25.77 -10.92 12.53
N ARG A 568 -24.90 -9.96 12.84
CA ARG A 568 -24.19 -9.16 11.84
C ARG A 568 -23.16 -9.97 11.06
N ASN A 569 -22.59 -11.00 11.67
CA ASN A 569 -21.72 -11.95 10.98
C ASN A 569 -22.48 -12.79 9.94
N ILE A 570 -23.69 -13.27 10.25
CA ILE A 570 -24.53 -14.00 9.30
C ILE A 570 -25.03 -13.04 8.21
N ALA A 571 -25.49 -11.86 8.60
CA ALA A 571 -26.01 -10.82 7.70
C ALA A 571 -24.91 -9.93 7.07
N LEU A 572 -23.67 -10.42 6.96
CA LEU A 572 -22.53 -9.62 6.51
C LEU A 572 -22.75 -8.97 5.13
N HIS A 573 -23.38 -9.72 4.23
CA HIS A 573 -23.66 -9.28 2.85
C HIS A 573 -24.75 -8.21 2.79
N ASP A 574 -25.65 -8.18 3.79
CA ASP A 574 -26.82 -7.31 3.80
C ASP A 574 -27.32 -7.11 5.23
N PRO A 575 -26.93 -5.99 5.88
CA PRO A 575 -27.34 -5.68 7.24
C PRO A 575 -28.86 -5.46 7.41
N SER A 576 -29.61 -5.35 6.31
CA SER A 576 -31.07 -5.16 6.32
C SER A 576 -31.86 -6.47 6.44
N LEU A 577 -31.20 -7.62 6.37
CA LEU A 577 -31.83 -8.93 6.53
C LEU A 577 -32.60 -9.04 7.85
N SER A 578 -33.80 -9.61 7.76
CA SER A 578 -34.66 -9.80 8.93
C SER A 578 -34.08 -10.82 9.92
N VAL A 579 -34.44 -10.68 11.19
CA VAL A 579 -34.02 -11.64 12.24
C VAL A 579 -34.45 -13.06 11.88
N ALA A 580 -35.67 -13.23 11.33
CA ALA A 580 -36.19 -14.54 10.93
C ALA A 580 -35.35 -15.20 9.83
N GLN A 581 -34.83 -14.43 8.86
CA GLN A 581 -33.93 -14.97 7.83
C GLN A 581 -32.59 -15.43 8.43
N VAL A 582 -32.05 -14.63 9.35
CA VAL A 582 -30.80 -14.98 10.06
C VAL A 582 -30.98 -16.23 10.93
N GLU A 583 -32.10 -16.34 11.64
CA GLU A 583 -32.45 -17.51 12.44
C GLU A 583 -32.61 -18.76 11.57
N ARG A 584 -33.34 -18.66 10.47
CA ARG A 584 -33.52 -19.77 9.52
C ARG A 584 -32.18 -20.23 8.94
N ALA A 585 -31.28 -19.31 8.60
CA ALA A 585 -29.95 -19.65 8.12
C ALA A 585 -29.10 -20.36 9.19
N ALA A 586 -29.22 -19.92 10.46
CA ALA A 586 -28.57 -20.58 11.58
C ALA A 586 -29.16 -21.98 11.87
N GLU A 587 -30.46 -22.20 11.63
CA GLU A 587 -31.10 -23.51 11.75
C GLU A 587 -30.61 -24.46 10.64
N LEU A 588 -30.58 -24.01 9.39
CA LEU A 588 -30.05 -24.79 8.27
C LEU A 588 -28.59 -25.21 8.50
N ALA A 589 -27.80 -24.33 9.11
CA ALA A 589 -26.41 -24.59 9.47
C ALA A 589 -26.23 -25.30 10.82
N GLU A 590 -27.30 -25.76 11.48
CA GLU A 590 -27.25 -26.45 12.79
C GLU A 590 -26.59 -25.61 13.90
N LEU A 591 -26.62 -24.28 13.83
CA LEU A 591 -25.98 -23.36 14.77
C LEU A 591 -26.97 -22.69 15.75
N ALA A 592 -28.27 -22.68 15.43
CA ALA A 592 -29.27 -21.93 16.19
C ALA A 592 -29.33 -22.30 17.69
N ASP A 593 -29.24 -23.58 18.03
CA ASP A 593 -29.28 -24.03 19.43
C ASP A 593 -28.04 -23.63 20.23
N ASP A 594 -26.87 -23.63 19.59
CA ASP A 594 -25.64 -23.13 20.22
C ASP A 594 -25.77 -21.63 20.52
N ILE A 595 -26.32 -20.87 19.57
CA ILE A 595 -26.56 -19.43 19.74
C ILE A 595 -27.57 -19.19 20.87
N ARG A 596 -28.68 -19.94 20.93
CA ARG A 596 -29.70 -19.81 21.98
C ARG A 596 -29.15 -20.07 23.40
N ARG A 597 -28.09 -20.88 23.52
CA ARG A 597 -27.40 -21.14 24.79
C ARG A 597 -26.44 -20.02 25.20
N MET A 598 -26.09 -19.12 24.29
CA MET A 598 -25.23 -17.97 24.60
C MET A 598 -26.02 -16.89 25.35
N PRO A 599 -25.43 -16.19 26.34
CA PRO A 599 -26.13 -15.21 27.17
C PRO A 599 -26.86 -14.11 26.38
N MET A 600 -26.31 -13.71 25.23
CA MET A 600 -26.84 -12.64 24.38
C MET A 600 -27.45 -13.15 23.07
N GLY A 601 -27.61 -14.48 22.92
CA GLY A 601 -28.17 -15.08 21.72
C GLY A 601 -27.45 -14.61 20.44
N PHE A 602 -28.24 -14.20 19.44
CA PHE A 602 -27.74 -13.65 18.17
C PHE A 602 -26.97 -12.33 18.30
N GLU A 603 -27.12 -11.61 19.42
CA GLU A 603 -26.37 -10.38 19.68
C GLU A 603 -25.06 -10.64 20.45
N THR A 604 -24.70 -11.90 20.67
CA THR A 604 -23.39 -12.27 21.22
C THR A 604 -22.28 -11.74 20.31
N MET A 605 -21.37 -10.97 20.90
CA MET A 605 -20.20 -10.44 20.19
C MET A 605 -19.18 -11.55 19.96
N VAL A 606 -18.73 -11.69 18.72
CA VAL A 606 -17.64 -12.59 18.37
C VAL A 606 -16.33 -11.80 18.41
N ALA A 607 -15.33 -12.28 19.15
CA ALA A 607 -14.00 -11.66 19.18
C ALA A 607 -13.29 -11.80 17.83
N GLU A 608 -12.21 -11.03 17.63
CA GLU A 608 -11.39 -11.10 16.42
C GLU A 608 -10.94 -12.54 16.12
N GLY A 609 -11.01 -12.95 14.85
CA GLY A 609 -10.69 -14.33 14.43
C GLY A 609 -11.67 -15.41 14.92
N GLY A 610 -12.67 -15.06 15.72
CA GLY A 610 -13.63 -16.02 16.27
C GLY A 610 -13.00 -16.99 17.28
N GLU A 611 -11.99 -16.56 18.04
CA GLU A 611 -11.31 -17.42 19.03
C GLU A 611 -12.26 -17.97 20.11
N ALA A 612 -13.32 -17.23 20.44
CA ALA A 612 -14.33 -17.67 21.41
C ALA A 612 -15.26 -18.78 20.88
N LEU A 613 -15.26 -19.04 19.57
CA LEU A 613 -16.06 -20.07 18.93
C LEU A 613 -15.21 -21.31 18.66
N SER A 614 -15.79 -22.50 18.86
CA SER A 614 -15.14 -23.74 18.44
C SER A 614 -14.97 -23.78 16.91
N GLY A 615 -14.01 -24.58 16.41
CA GLY A 615 -13.80 -24.73 14.97
C GLY A 615 -15.07 -25.09 14.20
N GLY A 616 -15.85 -26.05 14.70
CA GLY A 616 -17.14 -26.43 14.14
C GLY A 616 -18.23 -25.34 14.24
N GLN A 617 -18.20 -24.47 15.26
CA GLN A 617 -19.08 -23.30 15.33
C GLN A 617 -18.70 -22.23 14.30
N ARG A 618 -17.41 -21.98 14.09
CA ARG A 618 -16.95 -21.05 13.04
C ARG A 618 -17.33 -21.52 11.64
N GLN A 619 -17.17 -22.81 11.35
CA GLN A 619 -17.60 -23.41 10.08
C GLN A 619 -19.11 -23.28 9.88
N ARG A 620 -19.93 -23.64 10.89
CA ARG A 620 -21.39 -23.47 10.81
C ARG A 620 -21.82 -22.00 10.71
N LEU A 621 -21.10 -21.07 11.33
CA LEU A 621 -21.36 -19.63 11.17
C LEU A 621 -21.09 -19.16 9.74
N ALA A 622 -20.01 -19.62 9.13
CA ALA A 622 -19.72 -19.34 7.72
C ALA A 622 -20.75 -20.00 6.78
N LEU A 623 -21.21 -21.21 7.11
CA LEU A 623 -22.28 -21.87 6.37
C LEU A 623 -23.59 -21.08 6.48
N ALA A 624 -23.99 -20.65 7.68
CA ALA A 624 -25.17 -19.80 7.86
C ALA A 624 -25.05 -18.51 7.03
N ARG A 625 -23.86 -17.87 7.02
CA ARG A 625 -23.57 -16.70 6.19
C ARG A 625 -23.73 -17.00 4.69
N ALA A 626 -23.26 -18.16 4.23
CA ALA A 626 -23.40 -18.58 2.83
C ALA A 626 -24.87 -18.87 2.43
N LEU A 627 -25.67 -19.39 3.36
CA LEU A 627 -27.04 -19.82 3.09
C LEU A 627 -28.10 -18.71 3.22
N VAL A 628 -27.82 -17.64 3.98
CA VAL A 628 -28.82 -16.61 4.33
C VAL A 628 -29.46 -15.91 3.12
N ARG A 629 -28.79 -15.92 1.96
CA ARG A 629 -29.26 -15.30 0.72
C ARG A 629 -29.81 -16.28 -0.32
N GLU A 630 -30.01 -17.55 0.03
CA GLU A 630 -30.53 -18.57 -0.89
C GLU A 630 -29.71 -18.61 -2.21
N PRO A 631 -28.42 -18.98 -2.13
CA PRO A 631 -27.49 -18.83 -3.25
C PRO A 631 -27.89 -19.70 -4.45
N ARG A 632 -27.52 -19.24 -5.66
CA ARG A 632 -27.67 -20.01 -6.91
C ARG A 632 -26.53 -21.02 -7.11
N LEU A 633 -25.36 -20.69 -6.57
CA LEU A 633 -24.17 -21.52 -6.55
C LEU A 633 -23.59 -21.54 -5.14
N LEU A 634 -23.48 -22.73 -4.55
CA LEU A 634 -22.88 -22.96 -3.25
C LEU A 634 -21.51 -23.62 -3.42
N VAL A 635 -20.46 -23.00 -2.89
CA VAL A 635 -19.08 -23.52 -2.93
C VAL A 635 -18.62 -23.84 -1.52
N LEU A 636 -18.24 -25.11 -1.30
CA LEU A 636 -17.85 -25.64 0.02
C LEU A 636 -16.44 -26.22 -0.06
N ASP A 637 -15.46 -25.51 0.51
CA ASP A 637 -14.07 -25.97 0.60
C ASP A 637 -13.83 -26.58 1.99
N GLU A 638 -13.87 -27.91 2.10
CA GLU A 638 -13.71 -28.64 3.38
C GLU A 638 -14.65 -28.15 4.52
N ALA A 639 -15.82 -27.62 4.17
CA ALA A 639 -16.71 -26.89 5.09
C ALA A 639 -17.23 -27.70 6.30
N THR A 640 -17.14 -29.03 6.28
CA THR A 640 -17.61 -29.92 7.35
C THR A 640 -16.49 -30.65 8.09
N SER A 641 -15.22 -30.36 7.78
CA SER A 641 -14.07 -31.10 8.32
C SER A 641 -13.92 -31.04 9.84
N SER A 642 -14.39 -29.95 10.48
CA SER A 642 -14.32 -29.74 11.93
C SER A 642 -15.62 -30.09 12.66
N LEU A 643 -16.58 -30.73 11.98
CA LEU A 643 -17.85 -31.17 12.56
C LEU A 643 -17.80 -32.62 13.03
N ASP A 644 -18.56 -32.90 14.09
CA ASP A 644 -18.87 -34.27 14.47
C ASP A 644 -19.81 -34.92 13.44
N MET A 645 -19.73 -36.24 13.31
CA MET A 645 -20.47 -37.01 12.30
C MET A 645 -21.99 -36.79 12.36
N ALA A 646 -22.56 -36.62 13.56
CA ALA A 646 -24.00 -36.46 13.71
C ALA A 646 -24.47 -35.08 13.22
N THR A 647 -23.73 -34.02 13.56
CA THR A 647 -24.00 -32.67 13.07
C THR A 647 -23.76 -32.56 11.57
N GLU A 648 -22.70 -33.17 11.04
CA GLU A 648 -22.44 -33.23 9.61
C GLU A 648 -23.60 -33.87 8.84
N ALA A 649 -24.13 -35.01 9.32
CA ALA A 649 -25.25 -35.69 8.67
C ALA A 649 -26.53 -34.83 8.62
N ARG A 650 -26.83 -34.07 9.69
CA ARG A 650 -27.97 -33.14 9.73
C ARG A 650 -27.79 -31.96 8.78
N VAL A 651 -26.60 -31.35 8.77
CA VAL A 651 -26.25 -30.29 7.81
C VAL A 651 -26.38 -30.80 6.38
N ALA A 652 -25.84 -31.99 6.07
CA ALA A 652 -25.96 -32.59 4.75
C ALA A 652 -27.41 -32.87 4.35
N GLN A 653 -28.29 -33.23 5.30
CA GLN A 653 -29.72 -33.35 5.05
C GLN A 653 -30.36 -31.99 4.70
N HIS A 654 -30.05 -30.92 5.42
CA HIS A 654 -30.55 -29.59 5.07
C HIS A 654 -30.04 -29.12 3.71
N LEU A 655 -28.75 -29.30 3.42
CA LEU A 655 -28.16 -28.98 2.12
C LEU A 655 -28.79 -29.79 0.98
N ARG A 656 -29.31 -31.00 1.28
CA ARG A 656 -30.05 -31.82 0.30
C ARG A 656 -31.37 -31.19 -0.15
N GLU A 657 -31.99 -30.39 0.69
CA GLU A 657 -33.27 -29.72 0.40
C GLU A 657 -33.07 -28.41 -0.38
N ILE A 658 -31.87 -27.84 -0.36
CA ILE A 658 -31.54 -26.61 -1.07
C ILE A 658 -31.38 -26.92 -2.57
N ARG A 659 -32.17 -26.22 -3.38
CA ARG A 659 -32.17 -26.32 -4.85
C ARG A 659 -31.22 -25.29 -5.46
N CYS A 660 -29.93 -25.54 -5.33
CA CYS A 660 -28.87 -24.76 -5.98
C CYS A 660 -27.78 -25.68 -6.51
N THR A 661 -26.98 -25.20 -7.45
CA THR A 661 -25.75 -25.91 -7.84
C THR A 661 -24.78 -25.90 -6.67
N THR A 662 -24.19 -27.05 -6.33
CA THR A 662 -23.24 -27.14 -5.21
C THR A 662 -21.93 -27.74 -5.69
N VAL A 663 -20.82 -27.04 -5.44
CA VAL A 663 -19.46 -27.55 -5.70
C VAL A 663 -18.78 -27.75 -4.36
N VAL A 664 -18.45 -29.00 -4.02
CA VAL A 664 -17.80 -29.36 -2.76
C VAL A 664 -16.41 -29.94 -3.00
N ILE A 665 -15.41 -29.40 -2.30
CA ILE A 665 -14.11 -30.05 -2.14
C ILE A 665 -14.23 -30.97 -0.93
N ALA A 666 -14.27 -32.27 -1.20
CA ALA A 666 -14.56 -33.27 -0.18
C ALA A 666 -13.32 -34.11 0.13
N HIS A 667 -13.01 -34.22 1.42
CA HIS A 667 -12.00 -35.11 1.96
C HIS A 667 -12.61 -36.27 2.76
N ARG A 668 -13.94 -36.31 2.92
CA ARG A 668 -14.67 -37.39 3.60
C ARG A 668 -15.52 -38.17 2.61
N LEU A 669 -15.49 -39.49 2.72
CA LEU A 669 -16.22 -40.39 1.83
C LEU A 669 -17.74 -40.16 1.85
N SER A 670 -18.32 -39.83 3.01
CA SER A 670 -19.74 -39.53 3.18
C SER A 670 -20.20 -38.36 2.29
N THR A 671 -19.43 -37.27 2.29
CA THR A 671 -19.73 -36.08 1.47
C THR A 671 -19.59 -36.36 -0.03
N VAL A 672 -18.63 -37.22 -0.41
CA VAL A 672 -18.39 -37.60 -1.80
C VAL A 672 -19.49 -38.53 -2.32
N ALA A 673 -19.92 -39.50 -1.51
CA ALA A 673 -20.90 -40.51 -1.91
C ALA A 673 -22.30 -39.92 -2.17
N ASP A 674 -22.61 -38.78 -1.53
CA ASP A 674 -23.87 -38.06 -1.67
C ASP A 674 -23.91 -37.10 -2.88
N ALA A 675 -22.82 -36.98 -3.65
CA ALA A 675 -22.76 -36.12 -4.83
C ALA A 675 -23.43 -36.76 -6.05
N ASP A 676 -24.10 -35.95 -6.88
CA ASP A 676 -24.69 -36.40 -8.14
C ASP A 676 -23.59 -36.72 -9.16
N VAL A 677 -22.51 -35.93 -9.15
CA VAL A 677 -21.34 -36.11 -10.01
C VAL A 677 -20.07 -35.95 -9.18
N ILE A 678 -19.15 -36.88 -9.34
CA ILE A 678 -17.81 -36.83 -8.75
C ILE A 678 -16.81 -36.57 -9.86
N VAL A 679 -15.92 -35.62 -9.64
CA VAL A 679 -14.85 -35.23 -10.55
C VAL A 679 -13.52 -35.50 -9.86
N VAL A 680 -12.76 -36.45 -10.41
CA VAL A 680 -11.46 -36.85 -9.88
C VAL A 680 -10.37 -36.06 -10.61
N LEU A 681 -9.58 -35.32 -9.84
CA LEU A 681 -8.51 -34.47 -10.33
C LEU A 681 -7.15 -35.06 -9.98
N LYS A 682 -6.27 -35.13 -10.98
CA LYS A 682 -4.88 -35.55 -10.82
C LYS A 682 -3.99 -34.74 -11.76
N ASP A 683 -2.86 -34.26 -11.24
CA ASP A 683 -1.85 -33.50 -12.01
C ASP A 683 -2.43 -32.32 -12.84
N GLY A 684 -3.47 -31.66 -12.31
CA GLY A 684 -4.09 -30.48 -12.93
C GLY A 684 -5.15 -30.76 -14.00
N GLY A 685 -5.51 -32.03 -14.24
CA GLY A 685 -6.56 -32.43 -15.18
C GLY A 685 -7.65 -33.30 -14.55
N VAL A 686 -8.81 -33.39 -15.21
CA VAL A 686 -9.86 -34.36 -14.86
C VAL A 686 -9.45 -35.74 -15.40
N VAL A 687 -9.33 -36.73 -14.51
CA VAL A 687 -8.98 -38.10 -14.91
C VAL A 687 -10.19 -39.04 -14.92
N GLU A 688 -11.19 -38.80 -14.07
CA GLU A 688 -12.40 -39.60 -14.00
C GLU A 688 -13.59 -38.70 -13.65
N GLN A 689 -14.77 -39.02 -14.19
CA GLN A 689 -16.02 -38.32 -13.90
C GLN A 689 -17.20 -39.29 -13.92
N GLY A 690 -18.07 -39.25 -12.92
CA GLY A 690 -19.25 -40.10 -12.84
C GLY A 690 -19.89 -40.12 -11.45
N ASP A 691 -20.88 -40.97 -11.25
CA ASP A 691 -21.46 -41.22 -9.92
C ASP A 691 -20.57 -42.18 -9.09
N HIS A 692 -20.82 -42.20 -7.78
CA HIS A 692 -20.05 -43.00 -6.81
C HIS A 692 -19.95 -44.49 -7.19
N ARG A 693 -21.05 -45.11 -7.63
CA ARG A 693 -21.10 -46.54 -7.92
C ARG A 693 -20.35 -46.85 -9.20
N THR A 694 -20.53 -46.01 -10.21
CA THR A 694 -19.86 -46.15 -11.51
C THR A 694 -18.35 -46.01 -11.36
N LEU A 695 -17.86 -45.00 -10.64
CA LEU A 695 -16.42 -44.80 -10.44
C LEU A 695 -15.78 -45.88 -9.56
N LEU A 696 -16.48 -46.36 -8.54
CA LEU A 696 -15.97 -47.43 -7.69
C LEU A 696 -15.83 -48.76 -8.45
N ALA A 697 -16.74 -49.03 -9.39
CA ALA A 697 -16.70 -50.23 -10.24
C ALA A 697 -15.59 -50.18 -11.30
N GLN A 698 -15.13 -48.99 -11.69
CA GLN A 698 -14.05 -48.81 -12.67
C GLN A 698 -12.66 -49.15 -12.11
N ASP A 699 -12.54 -49.27 -10.78
CA ASP A 699 -11.28 -49.60 -10.08
C ASP A 699 -10.09 -48.69 -10.44
N GLY A 700 -10.37 -47.42 -10.72
CA GLY A 700 -9.35 -46.41 -11.04
C GLY A 700 -8.93 -45.56 -9.84
N VAL A 701 -8.54 -44.31 -10.10
CA VAL A 701 -7.96 -43.40 -9.09
C VAL A 701 -8.95 -43.13 -7.96
N TYR A 702 -10.23 -43.02 -8.30
CA TYR A 702 -11.31 -42.90 -7.33
C TYR A 702 -11.35 -44.08 -6.35
N ALA A 703 -11.33 -45.31 -6.85
CA ALA A 703 -11.41 -46.50 -6.02
C ALA A 703 -10.20 -46.63 -5.08
N GLU A 704 -9.01 -46.23 -5.54
CA GLU A 704 -7.81 -46.13 -4.70
C GLU A 704 -7.99 -45.11 -3.55
N LEU A 705 -8.51 -43.92 -3.85
CA LEU A 705 -8.80 -42.89 -2.84
C LEU A 705 -9.81 -43.40 -1.79
N VAL A 706 -10.88 -44.08 -2.23
CA VAL A 706 -11.89 -44.66 -1.34
C VAL A 706 -11.29 -45.73 -0.44
N ARG A 707 -10.49 -46.66 -0.99
CA ARG A 707 -9.80 -47.69 -0.19
C ARG A 707 -8.84 -47.08 0.83
N GLY A 708 -8.10 -46.04 0.43
CA GLY A 708 -7.19 -45.31 1.31
C GLY A 708 -7.91 -44.68 2.51
N GLN A 709 -9.10 -44.11 2.30
CA GLN A 709 -9.92 -43.54 3.38
C GLN A 709 -10.54 -44.61 4.29
N MET A 710 -11.02 -45.71 3.72
CA MET A 710 -11.56 -46.84 4.52
C MET A 710 -10.52 -47.44 5.47
N LEU A 711 -9.25 -47.46 5.07
CA LEU A 711 -8.14 -47.90 5.93
C LEU A 711 -7.81 -46.90 7.06
N GLN A 712 -8.11 -45.61 6.88
CA GLN A 712 -7.90 -44.57 7.90
C GLN A 712 -9.07 -44.46 8.90
N ASP A 713 -10.30 -44.75 8.47
CA ASP A 713 -11.51 -44.73 9.32
C ASP A 713 -11.70 -46.02 10.14
N THR A 714 -10.79 -47.00 10.04
CA THR A 714 -10.81 -48.18 10.91
C THR A 714 -10.10 -47.83 12.22
N PRO A 715 -10.78 -47.77 13.38
CA PRO A 715 -10.12 -47.46 14.65
C PRO A 715 -9.12 -48.58 15.00
N SER A 716 -7.90 -48.18 15.36
CA SER A 716 -6.88 -49.05 15.95
C SER A 716 -7.29 -49.60 17.31
#